data_AF-A0AAW7ZWD8-F1
#
_entry.id   AF-A0AAW7ZWD8-F1
#
_cell.length_a   1.000
_cell.length_b   1.000
_cell.length_c   1.000
_cell.angle_alpha   90.00
_cell.angle_beta   90.00
_cell.angle_gamma   90.00
#
_symmetry.space_group_name_H-M   'P 1'
#
loop_
_entity.id
_entity.type
_entity.pdbx_description
1 polymer ?
#
loop_
_entity_poly.entity_id
_entity_poly.type
_entity_poly.pdbx_seq_one_letter_code
_entity_poly.pdbx_strand_id
1 'polypeptide(L)'
;MATQPTQDAVPSESPRDLKFNAGKIDEFVTSENHVYVDRFGEEHRTIEGINYDANQAILNYGYITKDSFEDGSTISLANECLRWESNGEYYRWDGPLPKVVPPGSTPDSTGGIGKGKWVGVGDASLRAALAAPGGVSLVNGALSQQSLVLQSITKIPSYVNSNVVQAWRDSVASYGYVYFSNHSKSQMVYTVPSTAANASFLANSKVIIDKNVTLRFDSDLYSLFKSLQYEGEGTFEFTNLNFKTTGGETRYLAKQAILNRNPVRMKRVEWADCKVYSVNGDTFTAGGINNSSDSAAIFSLAANLTTGLFAPIAVGEHISAHIRMESQVATEIGLLLRCSAGWMMFYGAPGATQWSYRQKPVGGAVANGTPFSIPGNLLSYAPGKATIGVSLQAKNIALITMNGVGIRVPFDTSEVGDVYEVGFVALTASSSGVARVTGLCSYISNNGVHGKPPLHILIHGDSTAEDFISAFSSYIPQLMDGANGHRSYSIVNKAIAGQTMRQQLDLLKAQGPGDAYIVIMVAGTNEGQANQSGDYMAALVEEFVLYCNGLGRIPVWVEPWMWYSQSFIGGAGQPSANYDGVAELREAGKRKMMKYGNNVICVSTTHQLPAPLPEYFGTQYDPLLRDDIHQSQLGYRLYAEIICSAIIDWWSRVDFTPRSAVQWWAGTNVTVQTPSSLTGNSINVKLAATSFANGNTVLTLPRWCRPPVNKNIPVPFTADGISFGMAMATINASTGAITIVGSTTTSPTFYIDASW
;
A
#
# COMPACT_ATOMS: atom_id res chain seq x y z
N MET A 1 -33.02 43.58 84.86
CA MET A 1 -34.11 42.98 84.05
C MET A 1 -33.50 41.80 83.31
N ALA A 2 -34.00 40.57 83.48
CA ALA A 2 -33.45 39.40 82.78
C ALA A 2 -33.50 39.62 81.27
N THR A 3 -32.36 39.47 80.57
CA THR A 3 -32.15 39.88 79.17
C THR A 3 -32.36 38.75 78.16
N GLN A 4 -32.68 37.53 78.62
CA GLN A 4 -32.90 36.42 77.72
C GLN A 4 -34.38 36.34 77.30
N PRO A 5 -34.67 36.31 75.97
CA PRO A 5 -36.02 36.06 75.48
C PRO A 5 -36.51 34.68 75.91
N THR A 6 -37.83 34.53 75.97
CA THR A 6 -38.49 33.25 76.26
C THR A 6 -38.40 32.32 75.03
N GLN A 7 -38.89 31.09 75.20
CA GLN A 7 -39.09 30.13 74.10
C GLN A 7 -40.57 30.08 73.66
N ASP A 8 -41.36 31.12 73.98
CA ASP A 8 -42.76 31.21 73.56
C ASP A 8 -42.83 31.43 72.04
N ALA A 9 -43.92 30.97 71.40
CA ALA A 9 -44.12 31.08 69.95
C ALA A 9 -44.02 32.55 69.46
N VAL A 10 -43.62 32.75 68.20
CA VAL A 10 -43.68 34.07 67.55
C VAL A 10 -45.07 34.23 66.90
N PRO A 11 -45.86 35.29 67.23
CA PRO A 11 -45.58 36.39 68.15
C PRO A 11 -45.83 36.04 69.63
N SER A 12 -45.07 36.67 70.54
CA SER A 12 -45.24 36.55 72.01
C SER A 12 -45.49 37.92 72.64
N GLU A 13 -46.48 38.01 73.52
CA GLU A 13 -46.79 39.20 74.32
C GLU A 13 -46.00 39.26 75.64
N SER A 14 -45.10 38.31 75.87
CA SER A 14 -44.25 38.30 77.06
C SER A 14 -43.42 39.60 77.14
N PRO A 15 -43.45 40.33 78.28
CA PRO A 15 -42.66 41.54 78.44
C PRO A 15 -41.14 41.34 78.22
N ARG A 16 -40.65 40.10 78.40
CA ARG A 16 -39.24 39.75 78.14
C ARG A 16 -38.92 39.67 76.65
N ASP A 17 -39.87 39.18 75.87
CA ASP A 17 -39.75 39.07 74.41
C ASP A 17 -39.93 40.41 73.72
N LEU A 18 -40.76 41.29 74.27
CA LEU A 18 -40.95 42.66 73.76
C LEU A 18 -39.61 43.42 73.64
N LYS A 19 -38.69 43.26 74.60
CA LYS A 19 -37.38 43.90 74.52
C LYS A 19 -36.50 43.30 73.40
N PHE A 20 -36.51 41.98 73.24
CA PHE A 20 -35.76 41.31 72.18
C PHE A 20 -36.32 41.67 70.79
N ASN A 21 -37.65 41.60 70.65
CA ASN A 21 -38.37 41.96 69.43
C ASN A 21 -38.11 43.41 69.03
N ALA A 22 -38.08 44.35 69.98
CA ALA A 22 -37.75 45.74 69.70
C ALA A 22 -36.33 45.89 69.13
N GLY A 23 -35.35 45.14 69.63
CA GLY A 23 -33.99 45.11 69.06
C GLY A 23 -33.94 44.48 67.66
N LYS A 24 -34.75 43.47 67.39
CA LYS A 24 -34.84 42.86 66.05
C LYS A 24 -35.59 43.71 65.04
N ILE A 25 -36.54 44.53 65.46
CA ILE A 25 -37.15 45.55 64.61
C ILE A 25 -36.11 46.62 64.24
N ASP A 26 -35.29 47.07 65.18
CA ASP A 26 -34.19 48.00 64.89
C ASP A 26 -33.21 47.40 63.86
N GLU A 27 -32.82 46.13 64.03
CA GLU A 27 -31.97 45.39 63.07
C GLU A 27 -32.65 45.22 61.70
N PHE A 28 -33.94 44.89 61.65
CA PHE A 28 -34.72 44.80 60.42
C PHE A 28 -34.71 46.12 59.63
N VAL A 29 -34.85 47.25 60.34
CA VAL A 29 -34.99 48.58 59.74
C VAL A 29 -33.65 49.20 59.36
N THR A 30 -32.59 48.99 60.14
CA THR A 30 -31.34 49.77 60.03
C THR A 30 -30.13 48.98 59.55
N SER A 31 -30.20 47.64 59.51
CA SER A 31 -29.07 46.81 59.10
C SER A 31 -28.82 46.86 57.59
N GLU A 32 -27.55 46.98 57.20
CA GLU A 32 -27.09 46.83 55.81
C GLU A 32 -26.97 45.34 55.40
N ASN A 33 -27.04 44.39 56.35
CA ASN A 33 -27.08 42.97 56.02
C ASN A 33 -28.45 42.61 55.44
N HIS A 34 -28.52 41.68 54.50
CA HIS A 34 -29.78 41.29 53.84
C HIS A 34 -30.73 40.46 54.72
N VAL A 35 -30.26 39.93 55.85
CA VAL A 35 -31.03 39.10 56.76
C VAL A 35 -30.74 39.42 58.22
N TYR A 36 -31.71 39.16 59.10
CA TYR A 36 -31.54 39.11 60.55
C TYR A 36 -32.03 37.75 61.06
N VAL A 37 -31.46 37.29 62.18
CA VAL A 37 -31.82 36.01 62.80
C VAL A 37 -32.73 36.24 64.00
N ASP A 38 -33.82 35.48 64.11
CA ASP A 38 -34.76 35.57 65.23
C ASP A 38 -34.28 34.78 66.48
N ARG A 39 -35.13 34.69 67.52
CA ARG A 39 -34.77 33.98 68.78
C ARG A 39 -34.71 32.46 68.64
N PHE A 40 -35.27 31.89 67.59
CA PHE A 40 -35.26 30.46 67.29
C PHE A 40 -34.15 30.09 66.31
N GLY A 41 -33.42 31.08 65.77
CA GLY A 41 -32.33 30.86 64.84
C GLY A 41 -32.76 30.91 63.37
N GLU A 42 -34.00 31.31 63.06
CA GLU A 42 -34.46 31.44 61.67
C GLU A 42 -34.06 32.78 61.06
N GLU A 43 -33.68 32.75 59.77
CA GLU A 43 -33.31 33.94 59.00
C GLU A 43 -34.54 34.61 58.38
N HIS A 44 -34.65 35.91 58.59
CA HIS A 44 -35.69 36.77 58.03
C HIS A 44 -35.03 37.90 57.25
N ARG A 45 -35.68 38.39 56.18
CA ARG A 45 -35.16 39.52 55.41
C ARG A 45 -35.20 40.81 56.21
N THR A 46 -34.13 41.61 56.11
CA THR A 46 -34.14 43.03 56.50
C THR A 46 -34.74 43.89 55.38
N ILE A 47 -34.95 45.19 55.63
CA ILE A 47 -35.35 46.14 54.58
C ILE A 47 -34.34 46.13 53.42
N GLU A 48 -33.04 46.07 53.70
CA GLU A 48 -32.01 46.04 52.64
C GLU A 48 -32.08 44.75 51.81
N GLY A 49 -32.32 43.60 52.45
CA GLY A 49 -32.52 42.34 51.74
C GLY A 49 -33.77 42.33 50.86
N ILE A 50 -34.86 42.94 51.32
CA ILE A 50 -36.09 43.10 50.52
C ILE A 50 -35.82 44.00 49.30
N ASN A 51 -35.12 45.12 49.49
CA ASN A 51 -34.76 46.03 48.40
C ASN A 51 -33.86 45.35 47.36
N TYR A 52 -32.87 44.58 47.82
CA TYR A 52 -31.97 43.82 46.95
C TYR A 52 -32.76 42.81 46.10
N ASP A 53 -33.59 41.98 46.73
CA ASP A 53 -34.36 40.96 46.04
C ASP A 53 -35.38 41.59 45.06
N ALA A 54 -36.03 42.70 45.45
CA ALA A 54 -36.93 43.45 44.58
C ALA A 54 -36.21 44.03 43.35
N ASN A 55 -35.01 44.59 43.51
CA ASN A 55 -34.22 45.11 42.40
C ASN A 55 -33.76 44.00 41.44
N GLN A 56 -33.34 42.84 41.97
CA GLN A 56 -32.99 41.69 41.14
C GLN A 56 -34.20 41.13 40.37
N ALA A 57 -35.38 41.10 40.99
CA ALA A 57 -36.61 40.68 40.33
C ALA A 57 -36.99 41.62 39.18
N ILE A 58 -36.90 42.95 39.38
CA ILE A 58 -37.21 43.96 38.36
C ILE A 58 -36.28 43.84 37.13
N LEU A 59 -34.99 43.56 37.33
CA LEU A 59 -34.02 43.38 36.25
C LEU A 59 -34.33 42.15 35.36
N ASN A 60 -35.00 41.13 35.89
CA ASN A 60 -35.31 39.90 35.15
C ASN A 60 -36.64 39.95 34.38
N TYR A 61 -37.48 40.98 34.56
CA TYR A 61 -38.79 41.10 33.88
C TYR A 61 -38.73 41.69 32.45
N GLY A 62 -37.53 41.82 31.87
CA GLY A 62 -37.31 42.40 30.55
C GLY A 62 -37.19 43.94 30.58
N TYR A 63 -36.75 44.52 29.46
CA TYR A 63 -36.52 45.95 29.36
C TYR A 63 -37.76 46.73 28.95
N ILE A 64 -38.01 47.84 29.63
CA ILE A 64 -39.02 48.82 29.25
C ILE A 64 -38.33 49.86 28.35
N THR A 65 -38.62 49.80 27.05
CA THR A 65 -38.01 50.68 26.06
C THR A 65 -38.66 52.06 26.05
N LYS A 66 -37.84 53.11 26.09
CA LYS A 66 -38.21 54.52 25.94
C LYS A 66 -37.47 55.13 24.75
N ASP A 67 -38.06 56.16 24.17
CA ASP A 67 -37.50 56.97 23.07
C ASP A 67 -37.52 58.43 23.54
N SER A 68 -36.48 59.25 23.36
CA SER A 68 -35.09 58.99 22.94
C SER A 68 -34.13 59.88 23.76
N PHE A 69 -32.82 59.75 23.56
CA PHE A 69 -31.88 60.75 24.11
C PHE A 69 -32.09 62.14 23.50
N GLU A 70 -32.56 62.18 22.25
CA GLU A 70 -32.86 63.37 21.47
C GLU A 70 -34.11 64.10 21.99
N ASP A 71 -35.17 63.38 22.35
CA ASP A 71 -36.38 63.96 22.96
C ASP A 71 -36.24 64.22 24.47
N GLY A 72 -35.25 63.59 25.10
CA GLY A 72 -35.05 63.62 26.54
C GLY A 72 -36.01 62.68 27.27
N SER A 73 -35.60 62.19 28.44
CA SER A 73 -36.41 61.26 29.23
C SER A 73 -35.97 61.26 30.69
N THR A 74 -36.72 60.55 31.53
CA THR A 74 -36.26 60.20 32.88
C THR A 74 -36.32 58.68 33.04
N ILE A 75 -35.17 58.10 33.36
CA ILE A 75 -35.05 56.68 33.72
C ILE A 75 -35.32 56.57 35.20
N SER A 76 -36.42 55.93 35.55
CA SER A 76 -36.93 55.81 36.91
C SER A 76 -36.78 54.39 37.44
N LEU A 77 -36.66 53.40 36.56
CA LEU A 77 -36.51 51.98 36.90
C LEU A 77 -35.22 51.41 36.31
N ALA A 78 -34.63 50.43 37.00
CA ALA A 78 -33.36 49.82 36.59
C ALA A 78 -33.46 49.02 35.27
N ASN A 79 -34.66 48.58 34.90
CA ASN A 79 -34.93 47.87 33.65
C ASN A 79 -35.49 48.78 32.54
N GLU A 80 -35.52 50.10 32.73
CA GLU A 80 -35.82 51.02 31.63
C GLU A 80 -34.57 51.26 30.76
N CYS A 81 -34.75 51.25 29.45
CA CYS A 81 -33.69 51.58 28.50
C CYS A 81 -34.15 52.69 27.55
N LEU A 82 -33.25 53.61 27.23
CA LEU A 82 -33.49 54.74 26.35
C LEU A 82 -32.81 54.48 25.01
N ARG A 83 -33.54 54.67 23.91
CA ARG A 83 -32.97 54.58 22.56
C ARG A 83 -32.14 55.81 22.25
N TRP A 84 -30.97 55.60 21.65
CA TRP A 84 -30.24 56.65 20.97
C TRP A 84 -30.51 56.57 19.47
N GLU A 85 -31.23 57.56 18.93
CA GLU A 85 -31.74 57.47 17.54
C GLU A 85 -30.62 57.41 16.51
N SER A 86 -29.50 58.09 16.76
CA SER A 86 -28.37 58.14 15.84
C SER A 86 -27.81 56.76 15.47
N ASN A 87 -27.92 55.75 16.33
CA ASN A 87 -27.45 54.39 16.05
C ASN A 87 -28.52 53.30 16.26
N GLY A 88 -29.72 53.68 16.71
CA GLY A 88 -30.84 52.78 16.96
C GLY A 88 -30.67 51.84 18.15
N GLU A 89 -29.61 52.02 18.96
CA GLU A 89 -29.31 51.16 20.11
C GLU A 89 -30.04 51.63 21.37
N TYR A 90 -30.38 50.68 22.24
CA TYR A 90 -30.95 50.97 23.56
C TYR A 90 -29.88 50.90 24.65
N TYR A 91 -29.93 51.85 25.57
CA TYR A 91 -29.03 51.93 26.71
C TYR A 91 -29.81 51.94 28.02
N ARG A 92 -29.46 51.06 28.97
CA ARG A 92 -29.97 51.12 30.34
C ARG A 92 -29.03 51.94 31.23
N TRP A 93 -29.57 52.60 32.25
CA TRP A 93 -28.75 53.31 33.24
C TRP A 93 -28.38 52.40 34.41
N ASP A 94 -27.09 52.28 34.69
CA ASP A 94 -26.51 51.41 35.72
C ASP A 94 -26.10 52.20 36.98
N GLY A 95 -26.46 53.48 37.08
CA GLY A 95 -26.18 54.36 38.22
C GLY A 95 -27.43 54.67 39.08
N PRO A 96 -27.33 55.64 40.02
CA PRO A 96 -28.47 56.04 40.87
C PRO A 96 -29.67 56.54 40.06
N LEU A 97 -30.89 56.19 40.51
CA LEU A 97 -32.17 56.56 39.89
C LEU A 97 -32.95 57.54 40.79
N PRO A 98 -33.78 58.45 40.22
CA PRO A 98 -34.05 58.61 38.81
C PRO A 98 -32.93 59.35 38.06
N LYS A 99 -32.66 58.94 36.82
CA LYS A 99 -31.72 59.60 35.91
C LYS A 99 -32.46 60.47 34.91
N VAL A 100 -32.32 61.78 35.04
CA VAL A 100 -32.86 62.76 34.09
C VAL A 100 -31.89 62.92 32.90
N VAL A 101 -32.44 62.84 31.69
CA VAL A 101 -31.76 63.01 30.40
C VAL A 101 -32.41 64.21 29.70
N PRO A 102 -31.72 65.35 29.59
CA PRO A 102 -32.24 66.52 28.88
C PRO A 102 -32.46 66.23 27.39
N PRO A 103 -33.42 66.90 26.71
CA PRO A 103 -33.55 66.84 25.25
C PRO A 103 -32.25 67.23 24.53
N GLY A 104 -31.98 66.60 23.39
CA GLY A 104 -30.78 66.80 22.57
C GLY A 104 -29.51 66.15 23.12
N SER A 105 -29.65 65.17 24.01
CA SER A 105 -28.53 64.50 24.67
C SER A 105 -27.98 63.31 23.88
N THR A 106 -26.85 62.76 24.35
CA THR A 106 -26.32 61.44 23.98
C THR A 106 -25.97 60.66 25.25
N PRO A 107 -25.74 59.34 25.18
CA PRO A 107 -25.20 58.59 26.32
C PRO A 107 -23.93 59.24 26.90
N ASP A 108 -23.02 59.70 26.03
CA ASP A 108 -21.77 60.34 26.46
C ASP A 108 -22.00 61.70 27.14
N SER A 109 -22.86 62.55 26.59
CA SER A 109 -23.12 63.88 27.17
C SER A 109 -23.88 63.83 28.49
N THR A 110 -24.48 62.68 28.84
CA THR A 110 -25.29 62.51 30.05
C THR A 110 -24.75 61.50 31.05
N GLY A 111 -23.50 61.06 30.91
CA GLY A 111 -22.85 60.23 31.95
C GLY A 111 -21.72 59.34 31.44
N GLY A 112 -21.63 59.13 30.12
CA GLY A 112 -20.70 58.17 29.51
C GLY A 112 -21.24 56.75 29.49
N ILE A 113 -20.55 55.87 28.78
CA ILE A 113 -20.87 54.44 28.69
C ILE A 113 -19.93 53.65 29.61
N GLY A 114 -20.46 52.71 30.40
CA GLY A 114 -19.69 51.85 31.32
C GLY A 114 -20.44 51.47 32.62
N LYS A 115 -19.74 50.77 33.53
CA LYS A 115 -20.28 50.35 34.84
C LYS A 115 -20.65 51.56 35.69
N GLY A 116 -21.84 51.56 36.29
CA GLY A 116 -22.37 52.73 37.01
C GLY A 116 -22.84 53.87 36.10
N LYS A 117 -22.87 53.66 34.78
CA LYS A 117 -23.22 54.63 33.73
C LYS A 117 -24.19 54.01 32.70
N TRP A 118 -24.20 54.50 31.45
CA TRP A 118 -25.01 53.89 30.39
C TRP A 118 -24.42 52.57 29.89
N VAL A 119 -25.27 51.56 29.68
CA VAL A 119 -24.87 50.24 29.18
C VAL A 119 -25.76 49.82 28.01
N GLY A 120 -25.18 49.51 26.86
CA GLY A 120 -25.92 49.07 25.67
C GLY A 120 -26.50 47.65 25.83
N VAL A 121 -27.69 47.40 25.30
CA VAL A 121 -28.45 46.16 25.52
C VAL A 121 -28.94 45.45 24.24
N GLY A 122 -28.42 45.78 23.03
CA GLY A 122 -28.89 45.28 21.72
C GLY A 122 -27.96 44.37 20.88
N ASP A 123 -28.52 43.75 19.82
CA ASP A 123 -27.90 42.83 18.83
C ASP A 123 -26.85 43.50 17.91
N ALA A 124 -27.01 44.79 17.62
CA ALA A 124 -26.12 45.51 16.71
C ALA A 124 -24.69 45.65 17.28
N SER A 125 -24.55 45.75 18.60
CA SER A 125 -23.24 45.74 19.29
C SER A 125 -22.48 44.41 19.14
N LEU A 126 -23.17 43.26 19.17
CA LEU A 126 -22.56 41.95 18.92
C LEU A 126 -22.17 41.79 17.44
N ARG A 127 -23.03 42.22 16.51
CA ARG A 127 -22.73 42.18 15.06
C ARG A 127 -21.51 43.04 14.71
N ALA A 128 -21.41 44.23 15.29
CA ALA A 128 -20.25 45.10 15.10
C ALA A 128 -18.96 44.45 15.65
N ALA A 129 -19.03 43.80 16.82
CA ALA A 129 -17.90 43.10 17.41
C ALA A 129 -17.46 41.87 16.58
N LEU A 130 -18.41 41.11 16.03
CA LEU A 130 -18.13 39.98 15.12
C LEU A 130 -17.55 40.44 13.77
N ALA A 131 -17.93 41.63 13.27
CA ALA A 131 -17.45 42.18 12.01
C ALA A 131 -16.06 42.85 12.09
N ALA A 132 -15.58 43.19 13.29
CA ALA A 132 -14.27 43.81 13.49
C ALA A 132 -13.10 42.81 13.30
N PRO A 133 -11.88 43.29 12.99
CA PRO A 133 -10.69 42.44 12.98
C PRO A 133 -10.51 41.68 14.31
N GLY A 134 -10.39 40.35 14.24
CA GLY A 134 -10.34 39.49 15.43
C GLY A 134 -11.70 39.02 15.95
N GLY A 135 -12.82 39.42 15.34
CA GLY A 135 -14.17 39.01 15.73
C GLY A 135 -14.39 37.49 15.76
N VAL A 136 -13.62 36.70 14.99
CA VAL A 136 -13.62 35.23 15.04
C VAL A 136 -13.31 34.67 16.44
N SER A 137 -12.51 35.38 17.25
CA SER A 137 -12.17 34.99 18.62
C SER A 137 -13.35 35.08 19.59
N LEU A 138 -14.46 35.74 19.18
CA LEU A 138 -15.71 35.80 19.94
C LEU A 138 -16.59 34.55 19.72
N VAL A 139 -16.26 33.69 18.76
CA VAL A 139 -16.97 32.44 18.46
C VAL A 139 -16.16 31.25 18.94
N ASN A 140 -16.57 30.66 20.07
CA ASN A 140 -15.88 29.51 20.65
C ASN A 140 -15.83 28.33 19.66
N GLY A 141 -14.61 27.89 19.32
CA GLY A 141 -14.37 26.79 18.38
C GLY A 141 -14.25 27.18 16.91
N ALA A 142 -14.39 28.46 16.54
CA ALA A 142 -14.18 28.90 15.16
C ALA A 142 -12.68 28.99 14.82
N LEU A 143 -12.26 28.39 13.70
CA LEU A 143 -10.90 28.54 13.16
C LEU A 143 -10.80 29.85 12.36
N SER A 144 -9.70 30.58 12.55
CA SER A 144 -9.43 31.76 11.71
C SER A 144 -9.21 31.35 10.25
N GLN A 145 -9.55 32.22 9.29
CA GLN A 145 -9.25 31.96 7.86
C GLN A 145 -7.75 31.74 7.62
N GLN A 146 -6.88 32.37 8.42
CA GLN A 146 -5.43 32.16 8.39
C GLN A 146 -5.05 30.73 8.80
N SER A 147 -5.82 30.09 9.66
CA SER A 147 -5.64 28.68 10.05
C SER A 147 -6.12 27.69 8.97
N LEU A 148 -6.81 28.15 7.91
CA LEU A 148 -7.40 27.31 6.86
C LEU A 148 -6.61 27.34 5.53
N VAL A 149 -5.64 28.24 5.38
CA VAL A 149 -4.86 28.41 4.14
C VAL A 149 -3.39 28.06 4.40
N LEU A 150 -2.76 27.33 3.46
CA LEU A 150 -1.32 27.09 3.49
C LEU A 150 -0.57 28.42 3.64
N GLN A 151 0.27 28.53 4.67
CA GLN A 151 0.98 29.76 4.97
C GLN A 151 2.23 29.86 4.12
N SER A 152 2.14 30.65 3.04
CA SER A 152 3.28 30.90 2.15
C SER A 152 4.44 31.47 2.95
N ILE A 153 5.66 31.05 2.60
CA ILE A 153 6.89 31.55 3.19
C ILE A 153 6.99 33.08 3.08
N THR A 154 6.37 33.68 2.06
CA THR A 154 6.30 35.15 1.86
C THR A 154 5.48 35.89 2.91
N LYS A 155 4.67 35.17 3.70
CA LYS A 155 3.87 35.72 4.80
C LYS A 155 4.55 35.56 6.17
N ILE A 156 5.69 34.89 6.22
CA ILE A 156 6.46 34.73 7.45
C ILE A 156 7.19 36.06 7.75
N PRO A 157 7.10 36.61 8.97
CA PRO A 157 7.70 37.90 9.29
C PRO A 157 9.21 38.00 9.02
N SER A 158 9.93 36.89 9.13
CA SER A 158 11.39 36.80 8.87
C SER A 158 11.75 36.55 7.40
N TYR A 159 10.78 36.62 6.49
CA TYR A 159 11.01 36.39 5.06
C TYR A 159 11.93 37.43 4.44
N VAL A 160 12.99 36.93 3.81
CA VAL A 160 13.91 37.69 2.98
C VAL A 160 14.12 36.92 1.68
N ASN A 161 13.85 37.55 0.53
CA ASN A 161 13.88 36.86 -0.76
C ASN A 161 15.27 36.28 -1.13
N SER A 162 16.35 36.99 -0.77
CA SER A 162 17.73 36.55 -0.99
C SER A 162 18.22 35.51 0.01
N ASN A 163 17.48 35.28 1.10
CA ASN A 163 17.82 34.28 2.12
C ASN A 163 16.56 33.83 2.87
N VAL A 164 15.99 32.72 2.41
CA VAL A 164 14.75 32.21 3.00
C VAL A 164 14.95 31.34 4.25
N VAL A 165 16.18 31.14 4.71
CA VAL A 165 16.49 30.14 5.76
C VAL A 165 15.79 30.45 7.08
N GLN A 166 15.79 31.70 7.54
CA GLN A 166 15.12 32.05 8.80
C GLN A 166 13.59 31.87 8.69
N ALA A 167 13.00 32.31 7.58
CA ALA A 167 11.57 32.14 7.34
C ALA A 167 11.16 30.68 7.19
N TRP A 168 12.01 29.85 6.59
CA TRP A 168 11.81 28.40 6.56
C TRP A 168 11.76 27.85 7.98
N ARG A 169 12.77 28.16 8.82
CA ARG A 169 12.81 27.69 10.21
C ARG A 169 11.55 28.10 10.98
N ASP A 170 11.15 29.36 10.88
CA ASP A 170 10.00 29.89 11.60
C ASP A 170 8.68 29.27 11.08
N SER A 171 8.59 29.00 9.77
CA SER A 171 7.47 28.32 9.15
C SER A 171 7.36 26.87 9.63
N VAL A 172 8.46 26.10 9.63
CA VAL A 172 8.48 24.73 10.12
C VAL A 172 8.18 24.67 11.62
N ALA A 173 8.73 25.59 12.42
CA ALA A 173 8.44 25.65 13.86
C ALA A 173 6.96 25.98 14.15
N SER A 174 6.32 26.83 13.33
CA SER A 174 4.94 27.26 13.52
C SER A 174 3.91 26.28 12.95
N TYR A 175 4.23 25.63 11.82
CA TYR A 175 3.26 24.90 11.00
C TYR A 175 3.66 23.45 10.69
N GLY A 176 4.89 23.03 10.98
CA GLY A 176 5.42 21.71 10.64
C GLY A 176 5.80 21.53 9.17
N TYR A 177 5.71 22.59 8.36
CA TYR A 177 6.06 22.60 6.94
C TYR A 177 6.60 23.97 6.52
N VAL A 178 7.18 24.05 5.33
CA VAL A 178 7.44 25.29 4.61
C VAL A 178 6.70 25.26 3.28
N TYR A 179 6.05 26.37 2.89
CA TYR A 179 5.30 26.46 1.64
C TYR A 179 5.84 27.55 0.72
N PHE A 180 6.39 27.15 -0.43
CA PHE A 180 6.86 28.04 -1.48
C PHE A 180 5.78 28.23 -2.55
N SER A 181 5.07 29.35 -2.47
CA SER A 181 3.93 29.63 -3.34
C SER A 181 4.30 30.35 -4.64
N ASN A 182 3.49 30.17 -5.68
CA ASN A 182 3.52 30.94 -6.93
C ASN A 182 2.49 32.10 -6.95
N HIS A 183 2.03 32.54 -5.78
CA HIS A 183 0.95 33.55 -5.69
C HIS A 183 1.45 35.01 -5.79
N SER A 184 2.76 35.24 -5.98
CA SER A 184 3.33 36.59 -6.16
C SER A 184 3.56 36.88 -7.64
N LYS A 185 3.14 38.07 -8.12
CA LYS A 185 3.23 38.47 -9.54
C LYS A 185 4.66 38.76 -10.05
N SER A 186 5.69 38.69 -9.22
CA SER A 186 7.04 39.16 -9.60
C SER A 186 8.23 38.28 -9.18
N GLN A 187 8.09 37.30 -8.29
CA GLN A 187 9.20 36.43 -7.92
C GLN A 187 8.73 34.99 -7.69
N MET A 188 9.19 34.10 -8.58
CA MET A 188 9.07 32.65 -8.49
C MET A 188 10.43 32.01 -8.11
N VAL A 189 11.40 32.77 -7.58
CA VAL A 189 12.75 32.27 -7.27
C VAL A 189 13.08 32.56 -5.80
N TYR A 190 13.29 31.51 -5.00
CA TYR A 190 13.63 31.61 -3.58
C TYR A 190 15.06 31.11 -3.37
N THR A 191 15.92 31.93 -2.75
CA THR A 191 17.34 31.57 -2.55
C THR A 191 17.56 31.00 -1.16
N VAL A 192 18.14 29.81 -1.11
CA VAL A 192 18.58 29.10 0.09
C VAL A 192 20.11 29.17 0.15
N PRO A 193 20.68 30.16 0.85
CA PRO A 193 22.11 30.34 0.92
C PRO A 193 22.80 29.33 1.84
N SER A 194 24.06 29.08 1.51
CA SER A 194 24.91 28.10 2.14
C SER A 194 25.74 28.68 3.27
N THR A 195 25.39 28.28 4.48
CA THR A 195 26.37 28.08 5.53
C THR A 195 26.16 26.68 6.05
N ALA A 196 27.22 25.89 6.27
CA ALA A 196 27.11 24.52 6.78
C ALA A 196 26.28 24.45 8.09
N ALA A 197 26.21 25.55 8.84
CA ALA A 197 25.36 25.72 10.00
C ALA A 197 23.85 25.64 9.71
N ASN A 198 23.40 25.97 8.49
CA ASN A 198 21.98 25.99 8.14
C ASN A 198 21.42 24.61 7.74
N ALA A 199 22.26 23.72 7.18
CA ALA A 199 21.80 22.45 6.61
C ALA A 199 21.10 21.55 7.64
N SER A 200 21.61 21.47 8.88
CA SER A 200 21.02 20.67 9.94
C SER A 200 19.65 21.18 10.39
N PHE A 201 19.39 22.49 10.32
CA PHE A 201 18.11 23.08 10.70
C PHE A 201 17.02 22.88 9.65
N LEU A 202 17.41 22.73 8.38
CA LEU A 202 16.47 22.56 7.27
C LEU A 202 16.19 21.09 6.96
N ALA A 203 17.09 20.19 7.38
CA ALA A 203 16.97 18.76 7.10
C ALA A 203 15.64 18.16 7.58
N ASN A 204 15.13 17.17 6.83
CA ASN A 204 13.86 16.48 7.12
C ASN A 204 12.60 17.37 7.10
N SER A 205 12.69 18.61 6.63
CA SER A 205 11.53 19.48 6.51
C SER A 205 10.56 18.98 5.45
N LYS A 206 9.25 19.11 5.73
CA LYS A 206 8.20 19.01 4.72
C LYS A 206 8.16 20.29 3.89
N VAL A 207 8.44 20.19 2.60
CA VAL A 207 8.54 21.28 1.62
C VAL A 207 7.38 21.21 0.64
N ILE A 208 6.43 22.12 0.77
CA ILE A 208 5.33 22.26 -0.19
C ILE A 208 5.75 23.28 -1.24
N ILE A 209 5.62 22.96 -2.52
CA ILE A 209 6.07 23.82 -3.62
C ILE A 209 5.05 23.88 -4.75
N ASP A 210 4.69 25.09 -5.16
CA ASP A 210 3.83 25.30 -6.32
C ASP A 210 4.60 25.11 -7.64
N LYS A 211 3.86 24.71 -8.68
CA LYS A 211 4.39 24.67 -10.04
C LYS A 211 4.95 26.03 -10.48
N ASN A 212 6.05 25.99 -11.23
CA ASN A 212 6.82 27.13 -11.72
C ASN A 212 7.61 27.89 -10.65
N VAL A 213 7.67 27.42 -9.40
CA VAL A 213 8.60 27.94 -8.40
C VAL A 213 10.00 27.36 -8.64
N THR A 214 11.01 28.20 -8.47
CA THR A 214 12.43 27.84 -8.46
C THR A 214 12.99 27.97 -7.04
N LEU A 215 13.52 26.88 -6.50
CA LEU A 215 14.35 26.88 -5.31
C LEU A 215 15.82 26.91 -5.74
N ARG A 216 16.52 27.99 -5.41
CA ARG A 216 17.92 28.21 -5.76
C ARG A 216 18.81 27.89 -4.56
N PHE A 217 19.76 26.99 -4.77
CA PHE A 217 20.82 26.67 -3.83
C PHE A 217 22.14 27.23 -4.33
N ASP A 218 22.83 27.99 -3.48
CA ASP A 218 24.10 28.63 -3.85
C ASP A 218 25.34 27.79 -3.53
N SER A 219 25.18 26.62 -2.90
CA SER A 219 26.23 25.62 -2.75
C SER A 219 25.73 24.19 -2.92
N ASP A 220 26.69 23.27 -2.94
CA ASP A 220 26.46 21.84 -2.96
C ASP A 220 26.16 21.28 -1.54
N LEU A 221 24.92 21.49 -1.09
CA LEU A 221 24.39 20.85 0.12
C LEU A 221 23.65 19.55 -0.21
N TYR A 222 24.31 18.64 -0.94
CA TYR A 222 23.71 17.37 -1.37
C TYR A 222 23.02 16.60 -0.23
N SER A 223 23.62 16.60 0.96
CA SER A 223 23.07 15.99 2.18
C SER A 223 21.79 16.64 2.71
N LEU A 224 21.56 17.93 2.44
CA LEU A 224 20.31 18.61 2.74
C LEU A 224 19.24 18.18 1.75
N PHE A 225 19.49 18.30 0.45
CA PHE A 225 18.47 18.11 -0.59
C PHE A 225 17.85 16.72 -0.54
N LYS A 226 18.66 15.70 -0.22
CA LYS A 226 18.19 14.31 -0.05
C LYS A 226 17.30 14.08 1.18
N SER A 227 17.40 14.92 2.19
CA SER A 227 16.62 14.77 3.43
C SER A 227 15.24 15.43 3.35
N LEU A 228 15.01 16.28 2.36
CA LEU A 228 13.79 17.08 2.25
C LEU A 228 12.62 16.23 1.70
N GLN A 229 11.42 16.46 2.24
CA GLN A 229 10.20 15.78 1.82
C GLN A 229 9.33 16.72 1.00
N TYR A 230 9.29 16.54 -0.30
CA TYR A 230 8.59 17.46 -1.21
C TYR A 230 7.11 17.11 -1.35
N GLU A 231 6.23 18.11 -1.45
CA GLU A 231 4.84 17.98 -1.90
C GLU A 231 4.62 19.02 -3.01
N GLY A 232 4.43 18.55 -4.25
CA GLY A 232 4.35 19.41 -5.44
C GLY A 232 5.56 19.24 -6.37
N GLU A 233 5.63 20.10 -7.39
CA GLU A 233 6.65 20.06 -8.44
C GLU A 233 7.20 21.47 -8.66
N GLY A 234 8.53 21.62 -8.71
CA GLY A 234 9.19 22.89 -8.99
C GLY A 234 10.54 22.70 -9.66
N THR A 235 11.20 23.81 -9.94
CA THR A 235 12.56 23.89 -10.48
C THR A 235 13.56 24.03 -9.34
N PHE A 236 14.68 23.32 -9.42
CA PHE A 236 15.79 23.42 -8.49
C PHE A 236 17.01 23.90 -9.25
N GLU A 237 17.58 25.01 -8.82
CA GLU A 237 18.74 25.66 -9.42
C GLU A 237 19.94 25.53 -8.49
N PHE A 238 21.03 24.94 -8.97
CA PHE A 238 22.27 24.75 -8.21
C PHE A 238 23.36 25.63 -8.81
N THR A 239 23.56 26.83 -8.27
CA THR A 239 24.42 27.83 -8.94
C THR A 239 25.90 27.50 -8.83
N ASN A 240 26.33 26.75 -7.81
CA ASN A 240 27.72 26.30 -7.66
C ASN A 240 28.14 25.32 -8.77
N LEU A 241 27.21 24.49 -9.23
CA LEU A 241 27.42 23.48 -10.29
C LEU A 241 26.78 23.91 -11.63
N ASN A 242 26.22 25.12 -11.68
CA ASN A 242 25.63 25.74 -12.87
C ASN A 242 24.59 24.88 -13.62
N PHE A 243 23.70 24.19 -12.91
CA PHE A 243 22.62 23.42 -13.53
C PHE A 243 21.25 23.65 -12.90
N LYS A 244 20.20 23.26 -13.64
CA LYS A 244 18.80 23.28 -13.20
C LYS A 244 18.15 21.93 -13.45
N THR A 245 17.25 21.53 -12.56
CA THR A 245 16.45 20.33 -12.74
C THR A 245 15.03 20.55 -12.23
N THR A 246 14.05 19.95 -12.88
CA THR A 246 12.68 19.91 -12.38
C THR A 246 12.54 18.70 -11.46
N GLY A 247 11.73 18.80 -10.41
CA GLY A 247 11.46 17.65 -9.55
C GLY A 247 10.46 17.96 -8.43
N GLY A 248 10.31 17.00 -7.52
CA GLY A 248 9.37 17.01 -6.40
C GLY A 248 8.43 15.80 -6.42
N GLU A 249 7.68 15.58 -5.35
CA GLU A 249 6.65 14.53 -5.33
C GLU A 249 5.35 15.09 -5.90
N THR A 250 5.04 14.71 -7.13
CA THR A 250 3.65 14.73 -7.57
C THR A 250 3.00 13.44 -7.07
N ARG A 251 1.85 13.55 -6.37
CA ARG A 251 0.97 12.39 -6.21
C ARG A 251 0.70 11.88 -7.61
N TYR A 252 1.30 10.74 -7.97
CA TYR A 252 1.15 10.17 -9.28
C TYR A 252 -0.31 9.78 -9.46
N LEU A 253 -1.08 10.67 -10.08
CA LEU A 253 -2.32 10.33 -10.75
C LEU A 253 -1.86 9.49 -11.92
N ALA A 254 -1.99 8.17 -11.79
CA ALA A 254 -1.64 7.21 -12.81
C ALA A 254 -2.19 7.64 -14.18
N LYS A 255 -1.39 8.37 -14.95
CA LYS A 255 -1.50 8.40 -16.40
C LYS A 255 -0.88 7.09 -16.88
N GLN A 256 -1.66 6.05 -16.60
CA GLN A 256 -1.81 4.86 -17.41
C GLN A 256 -0.53 4.06 -17.67
N ALA A 257 -0.40 2.95 -16.93
CA ALA A 257 0.20 1.73 -17.45
C ALA A 257 -0.61 1.25 -18.70
N ILE A 258 -0.41 1.90 -19.86
CA ILE A 258 -0.90 1.45 -21.18
C ILE A 258 0.30 1.10 -22.05
N LEU A 259 1.05 0.06 -21.70
CA LEU A 259 1.91 -0.59 -22.70
C LEU A 259 1.78 -2.12 -22.73
N ASN A 260 1.13 -2.76 -21.75
CA ASN A 260 1.04 -4.22 -21.76
C ASN A 260 -0.22 -4.81 -21.08
N ARG A 261 -1.43 -4.44 -21.55
CA ARG A 261 -2.67 -5.12 -21.11
C ARG A 261 -2.93 -6.37 -21.94
N ASN A 262 -2.27 -7.47 -21.58
CA ASN A 262 -2.89 -8.78 -21.77
C ASN A 262 -3.72 -9.08 -20.52
N PRO A 263 -5.04 -8.84 -20.53
CA PRO A 263 -5.87 -9.12 -19.36
C PRO A 263 -5.87 -10.62 -19.05
N VAL A 264 -6.08 -10.94 -17.78
CA VAL A 264 -6.33 -12.32 -17.36
C VAL A 264 -7.57 -12.83 -18.09
N ARG A 265 -7.43 -13.96 -18.79
CA ARG A 265 -8.53 -14.65 -19.47
C ARG A 265 -9.01 -15.78 -18.58
N MET A 266 -10.32 -15.90 -18.44
CA MET A 266 -10.97 -16.87 -17.57
C MET A 266 -11.71 -17.92 -18.39
N LYS A 267 -11.65 -19.18 -17.94
CA LYS A 267 -12.42 -20.30 -18.50
C LYS A 267 -12.92 -21.18 -17.37
N ARG A 268 -14.12 -21.75 -17.50
CA ARG A 268 -14.58 -22.78 -16.56
C ARG A 268 -13.75 -24.05 -16.75
N VAL A 269 -13.50 -24.79 -15.67
CA VAL A 269 -12.96 -26.16 -15.75
C VAL A 269 -14.14 -27.11 -15.75
N GLU A 270 -14.21 -27.99 -16.76
CA GLU A 270 -15.34 -28.92 -16.88
C GLU A 270 -15.29 -30.00 -15.80
N TRP A 271 -16.44 -30.36 -15.24
CA TRP A 271 -16.52 -31.44 -14.24
C TRP A 271 -16.07 -32.79 -14.78
N ALA A 272 -16.24 -33.02 -16.09
CA ALA A 272 -15.75 -34.21 -16.78
C ALA A 272 -14.21 -34.33 -16.81
N ASP A 273 -13.50 -33.22 -16.61
CA ASP A 273 -12.04 -33.21 -16.47
C ASP A 273 -11.59 -33.42 -15.02
N CYS A 274 -12.51 -33.40 -14.07
CA CYS A 274 -12.22 -33.51 -12.66
C CYS A 274 -12.44 -34.93 -12.16
N LYS A 275 -11.69 -35.33 -11.12
CA LYS A 275 -11.82 -36.64 -10.48
C LYS A 275 -11.87 -36.49 -8.97
N VAL A 276 -12.72 -37.26 -8.31
CA VAL A 276 -12.73 -37.33 -6.85
C VAL A 276 -11.73 -38.40 -6.42
N TYR A 277 -10.87 -38.07 -5.46
CA TYR A 277 -9.92 -39.03 -4.90
C TYR A 277 -9.95 -38.99 -3.37
N SER A 278 -9.96 -40.18 -2.75
CA SER A 278 -9.54 -40.38 -1.35
C SER A 278 -8.07 -40.74 -1.32
N VAL A 279 -7.28 -40.04 -0.51
CA VAL A 279 -5.81 -40.19 -0.44
C VAL A 279 -5.43 -40.97 0.82
N ASN A 280 -4.74 -42.10 0.63
CA ASN A 280 -4.20 -42.91 1.72
C ASN A 280 -2.73 -43.26 1.43
N GLY A 281 -1.80 -42.59 2.12
CA GLY A 281 -0.37 -42.73 1.86
C GLY A 281 -0.04 -42.32 0.42
N ASP A 282 0.36 -43.28 -0.41
CA ASP A 282 0.66 -43.10 -1.84
C ASP A 282 -0.51 -43.42 -2.77
N THR A 283 -1.61 -43.94 -2.23
CA THR A 283 -2.74 -44.43 -3.02
C THR A 283 -3.81 -43.35 -3.16
N PHE A 284 -4.24 -43.12 -4.40
CA PHE A 284 -5.36 -42.25 -4.76
C PHE A 284 -6.52 -43.11 -5.25
N THR A 285 -7.49 -43.38 -4.36
CA THR A 285 -8.65 -44.20 -4.68
C THR A 285 -9.73 -43.34 -5.30
N ALA A 286 -10.18 -43.70 -6.51
CA ALA A 286 -11.20 -42.96 -7.24
C ALA A 286 -12.57 -43.01 -6.53
N GLY A 287 -13.23 -41.87 -6.46
CA GLY A 287 -14.62 -41.72 -6.04
C GLY A 287 -15.47 -41.07 -7.14
N GLY A 288 -16.69 -40.66 -6.79
CA GLY A 288 -17.63 -40.02 -7.71
C GLY A 288 -18.07 -38.64 -7.26
N ILE A 289 -18.47 -37.81 -8.23
CA ILE A 289 -19.28 -36.63 -7.95
C ILE A 289 -20.71 -37.12 -7.75
N ASN A 290 -21.27 -36.90 -6.55
CA ASN A 290 -22.62 -37.33 -6.19
C ASN A 290 -23.67 -36.51 -6.94
N ASN A 291 -23.45 -35.20 -7.02
CA ASN A 291 -24.34 -34.24 -7.64
C ASN A 291 -23.52 -33.05 -8.14
N SER A 292 -23.96 -32.42 -9.23
CA SER A 292 -23.33 -31.21 -9.77
C SER A 292 -24.33 -30.24 -10.37
N SER A 293 -23.91 -28.98 -10.47
CA SER A 293 -24.55 -27.91 -11.22
C SER A 293 -23.46 -27.17 -12.01
N ASP A 294 -23.83 -26.20 -12.84
CA ASP A 294 -22.84 -25.36 -13.55
C ASP A 294 -21.86 -24.66 -12.59
N SER A 295 -22.29 -24.37 -11.36
CA SER A 295 -21.50 -23.63 -10.39
C SER A 295 -20.70 -24.49 -9.41
N ALA A 296 -21.06 -25.76 -9.23
CA ALA A 296 -20.50 -26.56 -8.14
C ALA A 296 -20.63 -28.07 -8.33
N ALA A 297 -19.70 -28.80 -7.72
CA ALA A 297 -19.70 -30.25 -7.60
C ALA A 297 -19.70 -30.67 -6.12
N ILE A 298 -20.48 -31.70 -5.79
CA ILE A 298 -20.67 -32.24 -4.44
C ILE A 298 -20.21 -33.69 -4.42
N PHE A 299 -19.44 -34.08 -3.41
CA PHE A 299 -18.89 -35.43 -3.27
C PHE A 299 -18.79 -35.87 -1.81
N SER A 300 -18.83 -37.18 -1.58
CA SER A 300 -18.69 -37.79 -0.26
C SER A 300 -17.21 -37.91 0.14
N LEU A 301 -16.94 -37.79 1.44
CA LEU A 301 -15.62 -38.02 2.03
C LEU A 301 -15.56 -39.41 2.64
N ALA A 302 -14.40 -40.05 2.58
CA ALA A 302 -14.11 -41.25 3.36
C ALA A 302 -13.64 -40.86 4.77
N ALA A 303 -14.11 -41.58 5.79
CA ALA A 303 -13.76 -41.31 7.19
C ALA A 303 -12.24 -41.37 7.39
N ASN A 304 -11.68 -40.35 8.03
CA ASN A 304 -10.26 -40.22 8.35
C ASN A 304 -9.31 -40.25 7.13
N LEU A 305 -9.83 -40.01 5.93
CA LEU A 305 -9.03 -39.88 4.71
C LEU A 305 -9.25 -38.52 4.06
N THR A 306 -8.15 -37.87 3.68
CA THR A 306 -8.20 -36.64 2.91
C THR A 306 -8.86 -36.95 1.56
N THR A 307 -10.01 -36.33 1.31
CA THR A 307 -10.79 -36.56 0.09
C THR A 307 -11.04 -35.23 -0.60
N GLY A 308 -10.95 -35.20 -1.93
CA GLY A 308 -11.17 -33.97 -2.67
C GLY A 308 -11.48 -34.15 -4.15
N LEU A 309 -11.86 -33.04 -4.78
CA LEU A 309 -12.05 -32.93 -6.23
C LEU A 309 -10.76 -32.41 -6.88
N PHE A 310 -10.17 -33.19 -7.76
CA PHE A 310 -8.91 -32.91 -8.43
C PHE A 310 -9.12 -32.48 -9.86
N ALA A 311 -8.46 -31.39 -10.24
CA ALA A 311 -8.47 -30.83 -11.59
C ALA A 311 -7.05 -30.81 -12.17
N PRO A 312 -6.83 -31.26 -13.42
CA PRO A 312 -5.53 -31.14 -14.08
C PRO A 312 -5.14 -29.68 -14.27
N ILE A 313 -3.85 -29.38 -14.13
CA ILE A 313 -3.29 -28.02 -14.26
C ILE A 313 -2.16 -27.94 -15.28
N ALA A 314 -2.21 -26.93 -16.15
CA ALA A 314 -1.15 -26.58 -17.08
C ALA A 314 -0.07 -25.75 -16.40
N VAL A 315 1.16 -25.80 -16.90
CA VAL A 315 2.16 -24.78 -16.55
C VAL A 315 1.73 -23.44 -17.18
N GLY A 316 1.84 -22.35 -16.43
CA GLY A 316 1.33 -21.02 -16.79
C GLY A 316 -0.15 -20.79 -16.47
N GLU A 317 -0.83 -21.79 -15.89
CA GLU A 317 -2.23 -21.71 -15.53
C GLU A 317 -2.40 -21.47 -14.03
N HIS A 318 -3.42 -20.67 -13.70
CA HIS A 318 -3.97 -20.57 -12.36
C HIS A 318 -5.33 -21.22 -12.30
N ILE A 319 -5.55 -22.11 -11.32
CA ILE A 319 -6.86 -22.71 -11.05
C ILE A 319 -7.28 -22.34 -9.64
N SER A 320 -8.52 -21.91 -9.47
CA SER A 320 -9.06 -21.60 -8.14
C SER A 320 -10.51 -22.00 -8.00
N ALA A 321 -10.90 -22.33 -6.77
CA ALA A 321 -12.28 -22.59 -6.37
C ALA A 321 -12.46 -22.33 -4.87
N HIS A 322 -13.69 -22.33 -4.41
CA HIS A 322 -14.02 -22.38 -2.98
C HIS A 322 -14.41 -23.81 -2.58
N ILE A 323 -13.98 -24.26 -1.40
CA ILE A 323 -14.41 -25.54 -0.82
C ILE A 323 -15.01 -25.32 0.57
N ARG A 324 -16.10 -26.03 0.87
CA ARG A 324 -16.70 -26.13 2.20
C ARG A 324 -17.32 -27.51 2.43
N MET A 325 -17.60 -27.82 3.69
CA MET A 325 -18.46 -28.95 4.05
C MET A 325 -19.93 -28.57 3.86
N GLU A 326 -20.72 -29.48 3.28
CA GLU A 326 -22.19 -29.42 3.24
C GLU A 326 -22.80 -30.14 4.44
N SER A 327 -22.09 -31.14 4.99
CA SER A 327 -22.47 -31.86 6.21
C SER A 327 -21.23 -32.17 7.05
N GLN A 328 -21.43 -32.37 8.35
CA GLN A 328 -20.35 -32.68 9.30
C GLN A 328 -19.29 -31.57 9.43
N VAL A 329 -18.33 -31.77 10.33
CA VAL A 329 -17.22 -30.84 10.57
C VAL A 329 -15.95 -31.37 9.92
N ALA A 330 -15.23 -30.51 9.22
CA ALA A 330 -13.89 -30.80 8.72
C ALA A 330 -12.84 -30.45 9.78
N THR A 331 -11.91 -31.36 10.02
CA THR A 331 -10.71 -31.09 10.82
C THR A 331 -9.63 -30.38 10.00
N GLU A 332 -9.57 -30.65 8.69
CA GLU A 332 -8.67 -30.00 7.75
C GLU A 332 -9.42 -29.66 6.47
N ILE A 333 -9.14 -28.48 5.89
CA ILE A 333 -9.65 -28.07 4.58
C ILE A 333 -8.57 -27.30 3.82
N GLY A 334 -8.47 -27.50 2.50
CA GLY A 334 -7.46 -26.81 1.71
C GLY A 334 -7.20 -27.40 0.32
N LEU A 335 -5.93 -27.43 -0.07
CA LEU A 335 -5.44 -27.85 -1.38
C LEU A 335 -4.47 -29.02 -1.27
N LEU A 336 -4.48 -29.93 -2.24
CA LEU A 336 -3.48 -30.98 -2.41
C LEU A 336 -2.98 -31.02 -3.85
N LEU A 337 -1.67 -30.84 -4.04
CA LEU A 337 -0.98 -31.01 -5.30
C LEU A 337 -0.62 -32.48 -5.46
N ARG A 338 -1.10 -33.11 -6.54
CA ARG A 338 -0.64 -34.45 -6.93
C ARG A 338 0.51 -34.31 -7.90
N CYS A 339 1.65 -34.90 -7.54
CA CYS A 339 2.92 -34.73 -8.25
C CYS A 339 3.45 -36.08 -8.76
N SER A 340 4.41 -36.07 -9.70
CA SER A 340 4.96 -37.29 -10.32
C SER A 340 5.54 -38.30 -9.31
N ALA A 341 6.07 -37.81 -8.19
CA ALA A 341 6.78 -38.60 -7.19
C ALA A 341 6.23 -38.39 -5.78
N GLY A 342 4.96 -37.98 -5.64
CA GLY A 342 4.34 -37.78 -4.32
C GLY A 342 3.20 -36.77 -4.34
N TRP A 343 3.01 -36.11 -3.21
CA TRP A 343 2.04 -35.03 -3.08
C TRP A 343 2.46 -33.99 -2.05
N MET A 344 1.94 -32.77 -2.20
CA MET A 344 2.09 -31.67 -1.25
C MET A 344 0.72 -31.09 -0.92
N MET A 345 0.41 -30.90 0.36
CA MET A 345 -0.88 -30.46 0.85
C MET A 345 -0.76 -29.18 1.68
N PHE A 346 -1.66 -28.23 1.45
CA PHE A 346 -1.82 -26.97 2.17
C PHE A 346 -3.18 -26.97 2.84
N TYR A 347 -3.24 -26.80 4.16
CA TYR A 347 -4.46 -27.05 4.92
C TYR A 347 -4.51 -26.28 6.23
N GLY A 348 -5.69 -26.21 6.81
CA GLY A 348 -5.89 -25.83 8.20
C GLY A 348 -7.31 -26.13 8.65
N ALA A 349 -7.58 -25.95 9.94
CA ALA A 349 -8.94 -26.02 10.45
C ALA A 349 -9.77 -24.87 9.83
N PRO A 350 -11.07 -25.09 9.51
CA PRO A 350 -11.91 -24.03 8.98
C PRO A 350 -11.92 -22.78 9.87
N GLY A 351 -11.54 -21.62 9.32
CA GLY A 351 -11.46 -20.35 10.05
C GLY A 351 -10.18 -20.13 10.87
N ALA A 352 -9.16 -20.99 10.74
CA ALA A 352 -7.87 -20.78 11.41
C ALA A 352 -7.13 -19.53 10.93
N THR A 353 -6.32 -18.93 11.80
CA THR A 353 -5.48 -17.76 11.49
C THR A 353 -4.14 -18.12 10.84
N GLN A 354 -3.90 -19.40 10.58
CA GLN A 354 -2.68 -19.90 9.96
C GLN A 354 -3.00 -21.04 8.98
N TRP A 355 -2.16 -21.16 7.97
CA TRP A 355 -2.10 -22.31 7.07
C TRP A 355 -0.91 -23.18 7.41
N SER A 356 -1.12 -24.49 7.40
CA SER A 356 -0.08 -25.51 7.52
C SER A 356 0.17 -26.13 6.14
N TYR A 357 1.35 -26.71 5.95
CA TYR A 357 1.61 -27.55 4.79
C TYR A 357 2.42 -28.78 5.14
N ARG A 358 2.25 -29.84 4.37
CA ARG A 358 2.99 -31.10 4.49
C ARG A 358 3.19 -31.72 3.12
N GLN A 359 4.25 -32.51 2.96
CA GLN A 359 4.57 -33.19 1.72
C GLN A 359 4.91 -34.65 1.98
N LYS A 360 4.70 -35.50 0.98
CA LYS A 360 5.00 -36.92 1.05
C LYS A 360 5.57 -37.40 -0.28
N PRO A 361 6.88 -37.69 -0.36
CA PRO A 361 7.45 -38.44 -1.46
C PRO A 361 6.88 -39.87 -1.50
N VAL A 362 6.74 -40.45 -2.70
CA VAL A 362 6.31 -41.85 -2.87
C VAL A 362 7.24 -42.78 -2.11
N GLY A 363 6.68 -43.69 -1.30
CA GLY A 363 7.44 -44.58 -0.43
C GLY A 363 8.10 -43.91 0.79
N GLY A 364 8.09 -42.57 0.86
CA GLY A 364 8.64 -41.79 1.97
C GLY A 364 7.61 -41.47 3.07
N ALA A 365 8.11 -40.97 4.20
CA ALA A 365 7.28 -40.45 5.28
C ALA A 365 6.69 -39.08 4.95
N VAL A 366 5.64 -38.68 5.68
CA VAL A 366 5.08 -37.32 5.61
C VAL A 366 6.00 -36.36 6.35
N ALA A 367 6.44 -35.29 5.68
CA ALA A 367 7.22 -34.20 6.26
C ALA A 367 6.34 -32.95 6.40
N ASN A 368 6.29 -32.38 7.61
CA ASN A 368 5.57 -31.14 7.87
C ASN A 368 6.48 -29.94 7.64
N GLY A 369 5.94 -28.91 6.99
CA GLY A 369 6.61 -27.63 6.86
C GLY A 369 6.21 -26.63 7.94
N THR A 370 6.89 -25.49 7.97
CA THR A 370 6.59 -24.41 8.91
C THR A 370 5.26 -23.73 8.55
N PRO A 371 4.28 -23.67 9.46
CA PRO A 371 3.02 -22.94 9.22
C PRO A 371 3.25 -21.45 8.92
N PHE A 372 2.31 -20.83 8.23
CA PHE A 372 2.36 -19.41 7.91
C PHE A 372 1.03 -18.71 8.22
N SER A 373 1.13 -17.53 8.84
CA SER A 373 -0.03 -16.75 9.28
C SER A 373 -0.73 -16.04 8.13
N ILE A 374 -2.04 -15.85 8.27
CA ILE A 374 -2.82 -15.03 7.33
C ILE A 374 -2.54 -13.54 7.55
N PRO A 375 -2.64 -12.69 6.50
CA PRO A 375 -2.39 -11.25 6.62
C PRO A 375 -3.32 -10.58 7.65
N GLY A 376 -2.75 -9.91 8.65
CA GLY A 376 -3.49 -9.11 9.63
C GLY A 376 -4.59 -9.86 10.40
N ASN A 377 -4.51 -11.20 10.48
CA ASN A 377 -5.58 -12.07 11.00
C ASN A 377 -6.94 -11.92 10.26
N LEU A 378 -6.92 -11.44 9.01
CA LEU A 378 -8.12 -11.26 8.19
C LEU A 378 -8.67 -12.62 7.76
N LEU A 379 -9.75 -13.06 8.41
CA LEU A 379 -10.37 -14.38 8.17
C LEU A 379 -10.84 -14.60 6.72
N SER A 380 -10.93 -13.56 5.90
CA SER A 380 -11.12 -13.70 4.44
C SER A 380 -10.04 -14.53 3.76
N TYR A 381 -8.86 -14.68 4.37
CA TYR A 381 -7.74 -15.51 3.89
C TYR A 381 -7.63 -16.87 4.61
N ALA A 382 -8.55 -17.19 5.51
CA ALA A 382 -8.51 -18.40 6.33
C ALA A 382 -8.95 -19.66 5.56
N PRO A 383 -8.50 -20.86 5.98
CA PRO A 383 -9.00 -22.13 5.46
C PRO A 383 -10.53 -22.22 5.53
N GLY A 384 -11.15 -22.68 4.45
CA GLY A 384 -12.62 -22.81 4.32
C GLY A 384 -13.38 -21.49 4.21
N LYS A 385 -12.72 -20.33 4.29
CA LYS A 385 -13.31 -19.00 4.09
C LYS A 385 -12.86 -18.36 2.77
N ALA A 386 -11.59 -18.52 2.41
CA ALA A 386 -11.03 -17.98 1.18
C ALA A 386 -11.40 -18.81 -0.06
N THR A 387 -11.48 -18.15 -1.22
CA THR A 387 -11.23 -18.84 -2.49
C THR A 387 -9.77 -19.26 -2.51
N ILE A 388 -9.49 -20.53 -2.74
CA ILE A 388 -8.12 -21.07 -2.76
C ILE A 388 -7.75 -21.46 -4.18
N GLY A 389 -6.48 -21.32 -4.54
CA GLY A 389 -6.04 -21.68 -5.87
C GLY A 389 -4.54 -21.86 -5.98
N VAL A 390 -4.12 -22.36 -7.14
CA VAL A 390 -2.72 -22.66 -7.46
C VAL A 390 -2.38 -22.01 -8.78
N SER A 391 -1.35 -21.18 -8.82
CA SER A 391 -0.74 -20.69 -10.06
C SER A 391 0.56 -21.45 -10.30
N LEU A 392 0.61 -22.24 -11.37
CA LEU A 392 1.75 -23.09 -11.66
C LEU A 392 2.75 -22.37 -12.57
N GLN A 393 3.87 -21.93 -12.00
CA GLN A 393 4.85 -21.12 -12.71
C GLN A 393 5.84 -21.97 -13.53
N ALA A 394 6.21 -23.11 -12.99
CA ALA A 394 6.99 -24.14 -13.66
C ALA A 394 6.40 -25.49 -13.27
N LYS A 395 6.81 -26.57 -13.93
CA LYS A 395 6.34 -27.92 -13.60
C LYS A 395 6.48 -28.30 -12.12
N ASN A 396 7.44 -27.72 -11.40
CA ASN A 396 7.73 -27.96 -9.99
C ASN A 396 7.70 -26.68 -9.11
N ILE A 397 7.19 -25.56 -9.62
CA ILE A 397 7.11 -24.29 -8.88
C ILE A 397 5.67 -23.83 -8.81
N ALA A 398 5.05 -23.94 -7.63
CA ALA A 398 3.63 -23.70 -7.41
C ALA A 398 3.39 -22.53 -6.43
N LEU A 399 2.62 -21.55 -6.86
CA LEU A 399 2.18 -20.45 -6.00
C LEU A 399 0.77 -20.74 -5.47
N ILE A 400 0.64 -20.78 -4.15
CA ILE A 400 -0.66 -20.95 -3.49
C ILE A 400 -1.28 -19.59 -3.25
N THR A 401 -2.53 -19.44 -3.66
CA THR A 401 -3.28 -18.18 -3.63
C THR A 401 -4.52 -18.30 -2.75
N MET A 402 -4.83 -17.22 -2.04
CA MET A 402 -6.02 -17.03 -1.23
C MET A 402 -6.68 -15.73 -1.71
N ASN A 403 -7.91 -15.82 -2.19
CA ASN A 403 -8.62 -14.75 -2.92
C ASN A 403 -7.76 -14.16 -4.06
N GLY A 404 -7.09 -15.04 -4.81
CA GLY A 404 -6.29 -14.64 -5.97
C GLY A 404 -4.92 -14.05 -5.65
N VAL A 405 -4.52 -13.97 -4.37
CA VAL A 405 -3.21 -13.42 -3.96
C VAL A 405 -2.44 -14.45 -3.13
N GLY A 406 -1.16 -14.61 -3.44
CA GLY A 406 -0.22 -15.44 -2.71
C GLY A 406 0.21 -14.74 -1.43
N ILE A 407 0.18 -15.47 -0.32
CA ILE A 407 0.60 -14.96 1.00
C ILE A 407 2.10 -15.22 1.21
N ARG A 408 2.71 -16.09 0.38
CA ARG A 408 4.11 -16.50 0.46
C ARG A 408 4.73 -16.60 -0.93
N VAL A 409 6.06 -16.61 -0.99
CA VAL A 409 6.82 -16.97 -2.19
C VAL A 409 6.41 -18.36 -2.70
N PRO A 410 6.55 -18.64 -4.02
CA PRO A 410 6.22 -19.94 -4.59
C PRO A 410 6.92 -21.11 -3.88
N PHE A 411 6.23 -22.25 -3.81
CA PHE A 411 6.76 -23.49 -3.25
C PHE A 411 7.45 -24.30 -4.33
N ASP A 412 8.63 -24.82 -3.99
CA ASP A 412 9.33 -25.83 -4.78
C ASP A 412 8.80 -27.22 -4.42
N THR A 413 8.34 -27.96 -5.43
CA THR A 413 7.81 -29.32 -5.29
C THR A 413 8.80 -30.39 -5.73
N SER A 414 10.07 -30.05 -5.97
CA SER A 414 11.08 -30.98 -6.49
C SER A 414 11.21 -32.29 -5.69
N GLU A 415 11.04 -32.23 -4.36
CA GLU A 415 11.06 -33.42 -3.50
C GLU A 415 9.91 -34.41 -3.76
N VAL A 416 8.78 -33.93 -4.31
CA VAL A 416 7.61 -34.73 -4.69
C VAL A 416 7.36 -34.76 -6.20
N GLY A 417 8.21 -34.11 -7.00
CA GLY A 417 8.19 -34.10 -8.45
C GLY A 417 7.27 -33.05 -9.09
N ASP A 418 7.03 -33.24 -10.39
CA ASP A 418 6.26 -32.33 -11.26
C ASP A 418 4.76 -32.36 -10.88
N VAL A 419 4.10 -31.21 -10.80
CA VAL A 419 2.67 -31.07 -10.45
C VAL A 419 1.79 -31.38 -11.66
N TYR A 420 0.74 -32.19 -11.46
CA TYR A 420 -0.21 -32.55 -12.53
C TYR A 420 -1.67 -32.18 -12.23
N GLU A 421 -2.09 -32.32 -10.96
CA GLU A 421 -3.47 -32.10 -10.54
C GLU A 421 -3.53 -31.28 -9.25
N VAL A 422 -4.55 -30.44 -9.14
CA VAL A 422 -4.87 -29.65 -7.95
C VAL A 422 -6.17 -30.18 -7.36
N GLY A 423 -6.08 -30.75 -6.17
CA GLY A 423 -7.19 -31.25 -5.36
C GLY A 423 -7.70 -30.19 -4.40
N PHE A 424 -9.00 -29.92 -4.42
CA PHE A 424 -9.70 -29.16 -3.38
C PHE A 424 -10.20 -30.17 -2.35
N VAL A 425 -9.53 -30.21 -1.20
CA VAL A 425 -9.61 -31.34 -0.26
C VAL A 425 -10.17 -30.94 1.11
N ALA A 426 -10.79 -31.90 1.76
CA ALA A 426 -11.17 -31.83 3.16
C ALA A 426 -10.95 -33.18 3.86
N LEU A 427 -10.79 -33.13 5.18
CA LEU A 427 -10.67 -34.29 6.07
C LEU A 427 -11.74 -34.19 7.15
N THR A 428 -12.41 -35.31 7.41
CA THR A 428 -13.36 -35.45 8.51
C THR A 428 -13.26 -36.84 9.13
N ALA A 429 -13.56 -36.95 10.42
CA ALA A 429 -13.64 -38.24 11.11
C ALA A 429 -14.94 -39.00 10.79
N SER A 430 -15.94 -38.34 10.21
CA SER A 430 -17.25 -38.94 9.90
C SER A 430 -17.23 -39.74 8.60
N SER A 431 -17.88 -40.89 8.58
CA SER A 431 -18.12 -41.70 7.37
C SER A 431 -19.24 -41.16 6.48
N SER A 432 -19.91 -40.09 6.88
CA SER A 432 -21.04 -39.45 6.17
C SER A 432 -20.76 -38.00 5.77
N GLY A 433 -19.49 -37.58 5.79
CA GLY A 433 -19.10 -36.23 5.41
C GLY A 433 -19.32 -35.95 3.93
N VAL A 434 -19.81 -34.75 3.62
CA VAL A 434 -20.02 -34.30 2.24
C VAL A 434 -19.38 -32.92 2.07
N ALA A 435 -18.60 -32.74 1.01
CA ALA A 435 -18.02 -31.45 0.64
C ALA A 435 -18.55 -30.95 -0.70
N ARG A 436 -18.46 -29.64 -0.87
CA ARG A 436 -18.81 -28.92 -2.08
C ARG A 436 -17.62 -28.08 -2.54
N VAL A 437 -17.30 -28.19 -3.82
CA VAL A 437 -16.39 -27.28 -4.53
C VAL A 437 -17.22 -26.38 -5.44
N THR A 438 -17.04 -25.06 -5.33
CA THR A 438 -17.81 -24.05 -6.07
C THR A 438 -16.87 -23.15 -6.88
N GLY A 439 -17.25 -22.85 -8.12
CA GLY A 439 -16.59 -21.85 -8.97
C GLY A 439 -15.20 -22.25 -9.45
N LEU A 440 -15.00 -23.53 -9.80
CA LEU A 440 -13.72 -24.01 -10.32
C LEU A 440 -13.43 -23.44 -11.72
N CYS A 441 -12.52 -22.48 -11.77
CA CYS A 441 -12.14 -21.77 -12.98
C CYS A 441 -10.63 -21.81 -13.19
N SER A 442 -10.24 -21.71 -14.47
CA SER A 442 -8.90 -21.52 -14.98
C SER A 442 -8.69 -20.06 -15.38
N TYR A 443 -7.48 -19.56 -15.14
CA TYR A 443 -7.04 -18.20 -15.40
C TYR A 443 -5.67 -18.25 -16.07
N ILE A 444 -5.52 -17.57 -17.21
CA ILE A 444 -4.27 -17.49 -17.97
C ILE A 444 -3.99 -16.05 -18.41
N SER A 445 -2.72 -15.71 -18.57
CA SER A 445 -2.28 -14.41 -19.09
C SER A 445 -1.03 -14.56 -19.94
N ASN A 446 -0.90 -13.71 -20.97
CA ASN A 446 0.34 -13.61 -21.74
C ASN A 446 1.42 -12.82 -20.99
N ASN A 447 1.08 -12.16 -19.88
CA ASN A 447 2.03 -11.46 -19.01
C ASN A 447 2.62 -12.38 -17.93
N GLY A 448 2.43 -13.71 -18.06
CA GLY A 448 2.87 -14.70 -17.09
C GLY A 448 1.87 -14.96 -15.97
N VAL A 449 2.35 -15.53 -14.85
CA VAL A 449 1.52 -15.86 -13.69
C VAL A 449 1.19 -14.64 -12.85
N HIS A 450 -0.07 -14.53 -12.42
CA HIS A 450 -0.57 -13.46 -11.54
C HIS A 450 -0.66 -13.91 -10.08
N GLY A 451 -1.10 -12.98 -9.22
CA GLY A 451 -1.48 -13.28 -7.84
C GLY A 451 -0.28 -13.52 -6.92
N LYS A 452 0.86 -12.95 -7.25
CA LYS A 452 2.12 -13.13 -6.52
C LYS A 452 2.17 -12.31 -5.23
N PRO A 453 2.92 -12.77 -4.22
CA PRO A 453 3.01 -12.07 -2.95
C PRO A 453 3.72 -10.71 -3.12
N PRO A 454 3.54 -9.79 -2.15
CA PRO A 454 4.26 -8.54 -2.15
C PRO A 454 5.78 -8.74 -2.14
N LEU A 455 6.51 -7.92 -2.91
CA LEU A 455 7.97 -7.96 -2.96
C LEU A 455 8.59 -6.98 -1.96
N HIS A 456 9.65 -7.45 -1.30
CA HIS A 456 10.57 -6.64 -0.51
C HIS A 456 11.82 -6.41 -1.36
N ILE A 457 12.16 -5.14 -1.57
CA ILE A 457 13.25 -4.71 -2.46
C ILE A 457 14.28 -3.94 -1.64
N LEU A 458 15.54 -4.36 -1.76
CA LEU A 458 16.68 -3.64 -1.23
C LEU A 458 17.49 -3.08 -2.38
N ILE A 459 17.82 -1.79 -2.34
CA ILE A 459 18.62 -1.10 -3.35
C ILE A 459 19.96 -0.74 -2.73
N HIS A 460 21.04 -1.16 -3.36
CA HIS A 460 22.40 -0.69 -3.17
C HIS A 460 22.86 0.01 -4.43
N GLY A 461 23.73 1.01 -4.29
CA GLY A 461 24.16 1.78 -5.43
C GLY A 461 25.03 2.99 -5.11
N ASP A 462 25.48 3.65 -6.17
CA ASP A 462 26.23 4.90 -6.10
C ASP A 462 25.30 6.13 -6.16
N SER A 463 25.85 7.30 -6.52
CA SER A 463 25.08 8.56 -6.60
C SER A 463 23.99 8.55 -7.66
N THR A 464 24.07 7.65 -8.64
CA THR A 464 23.03 7.47 -9.66
C THR A 464 21.79 6.74 -9.11
N ALA A 465 21.90 6.18 -7.90
CA ALA A 465 20.82 5.49 -7.21
C ALA A 465 20.50 6.00 -5.81
N GLU A 466 21.31 6.88 -5.23
CA GLU A 466 20.98 7.53 -3.96
C GLU A 466 19.67 8.34 -4.08
N ASP A 467 18.98 8.49 -2.96
CA ASP A 467 17.81 9.34 -2.88
C ASP A 467 18.19 10.79 -3.19
N PHE A 468 17.44 11.36 -4.13
CA PHE A 468 17.49 12.71 -4.60
C PHE A 468 16.06 13.16 -4.88
N ILE A 469 15.89 14.42 -5.25
CA ILE A 469 14.62 14.97 -5.71
C ILE A 469 14.08 14.07 -6.83
N SER A 470 12.94 13.41 -6.59
CA SER A 470 12.30 12.47 -7.52
C SER A 470 13.18 11.28 -7.95
N ALA A 471 13.97 10.72 -7.03
CA ALA A 471 14.77 9.52 -7.29
C ALA A 471 13.94 8.35 -7.83
N PHE A 472 14.57 7.47 -8.60
CA PHE A 472 13.88 6.32 -9.21
C PHE A 472 13.17 5.44 -8.18
N SER A 473 13.74 5.30 -6.97
CA SER A 473 13.16 4.58 -5.82
C SER A 473 11.74 5.06 -5.48
N SER A 474 11.45 6.36 -5.62
CA SER A 474 10.14 6.96 -5.35
C SER A 474 9.06 6.58 -6.37
N TYR A 475 9.47 6.20 -7.59
CA TYR A 475 8.54 5.78 -8.65
C TYR A 475 8.22 4.28 -8.60
N ILE A 476 9.08 3.46 -7.99
CA ILE A 476 8.91 1.99 -7.97
C ILE A 476 7.56 1.56 -7.40
N PRO A 477 7.05 2.08 -6.26
CA PRO A 477 5.75 1.65 -5.73
C PRO A 477 4.62 1.89 -6.72
N GLN A 478 4.64 3.03 -7.40
CA GLN A 478 3.61 3.45 -8.35
C GLN A 478 3.64 2.61 -9.64
N LEU A 479 4.81 2.13 -10.03
CA LEU A 479 5.02 1.32 -11.24
C LEU A 479 4.79 -0.17 -11.00
N MET A 480 5.11 -0.67 -9.80
CA MET A 480 4.97 -2.09 -9.45
C MET A 480 3.59 -2.46 -8.91
N ASP A 481 2.96 -1.58 -8.12
CA ASP A 481 1.67 -1.87 -7.50
C ASP A 481 0.57 -2.02 -8.55
N GLY A 482 -0.09 -3.18 -8.56
CA GLY A 482 -1.17 -3.52 -9.49
C GLY A 482 -0.71 -4.19 -10.79
N ALA A 483 0.57 -4.11 -11.16
CA ALA A 483 1.09 -4.85 -12.31
C ALA A 483 0.95 -6.36 -12.06
N ASN A 484 0.27 -7.12 -12.93
CA ASN A 484 0.00 -8.58 -12.76
C ASN A 484 -0.56 -8.99 -11.36
N GLY A 485 -1.23 -8.07 -10.65
CA GLY A 485 -1.72 -8.30 -9.29
C GLY A 485 -0.64 -8.26 -8.20
N HIS A 486 0.54 -7.71 -8.51
CA HIS A 486 1.65 -7.50 -7.58
C HIS A 486 1.43 -6.31 -6.65
N ARG A 487 2.19 -6.30 -5.56
CA ARG A 487 2.37 -5.16 -4.68
C ARG A 487 3.83 -5.07 -4.24
N SER A 488 4.32 -3.86 -4.05
CA SER A 488 5.53 -3.56 -3.29
C SER A 488 5.09 -3.10 -1.91
N TYR A 489 5.64 -3.69 -0.86
CA TYR A 489 5.29 -3.31 0.52
C TYR A 489 6.47 -2.67 1.26
N SER A 490 7.71 -2.96 0.83
CA SER A 490 8.91 -2.37 1.43
C SER A 490 9.99 -2.19 0.37
N ILE A 491 10.40 -0.94 0.14
CA ILE A 491 11.52 -0.57 -0.71
C ILE A 491 12.51 0.20 0.15
N VAL A 492 13.72 -0.35 0.29
CA VAL A 492 14.76 0.23 1.13
C VAL A 492 15.92 0.63 0.24
N ASN A 493 16.21 1.92 0.19
CA ASN A 493 17.37 2.44 -0.53
C ASN A 493 18.56 2.63 0.43
N LYS A 494 19.68 1.98 0.12
CA LYS A 494 20.96 2.04 0.85
C LYS A 494 22.10 2.57 -0.02
N ALA A 495 21.79 3.10 -1.20
CA ALA A 495 22.77 3.72 -2.07
C ALA A 495 23.44 4.91 -1.40
N ILE A 496 24.73 5.10 -1.69
CA ILE A 496 25.55 6.17 -1.09
C ILE A 496 26.37 6.82 -2.21
N ALA A 497 26.21 8.13 -2.39
CA ALA A 497 26.97 8.89 -3.37
C ALA A 497 28.48 8.75 -3.19
N GLY A 498 29.18 8.71 -4.32
CA GLY A 498 30.63 8.59 -4.39
C GLY A 498 31.18 7.18 -4.09
N GLN A 499 30.35 6.22 -3.69
CA GLN A 499 30.82 4.85 -3.44
C GLN A 499 30.92 4.01 -4.72
N THR A 500 31.90 3.11 -4.74
CA THR A 500 32.06 2.10 -5.79
C THR A 500 31.11 0.92 -5.58
N MET A 501 30.87 0.11 -6.61
CA MET A 501 30.17 -1.17 -6.49
C MET A 501 30.84 -2.10 -5.48
N ARG A 502 32.19 -2.11 -5.40
CA ARG A 502 32.92 -2.84 -4.35
C ARG A 502 32.47 -2.42 -2.95
N GLN A 503 32.47 -1.12 -2.66
CA GLN A 503 32.08 -0.60 -1.35
C GLN A 503 30.61 -0.92 -1.02
N GLN A 504 29.73 -0.83 -2.02
CA GLN A 504 28.31 -1.18 -1.86
C GLN A 504 28.08 -2.68 -1.64
N LEU A 505 28.87 -3.55 -2.30
CA LEU A 505 28.82 -4.99 -2.07
C LEU A 505 29.33 -5.34 -0.67
N ASP A 506 30.39 -4.71 -0.20
CA ASP A 506 30.90 -4.90 1.17
C ASP A 506 29.88 -4.42 2.21
N LEU A 507 29.19 -3.31 1.94
CA LEU A 507 28.09 -2.80 2.77
C LEU A 507 26.91 -3.78 2.85
N LEU A 508 26.48 -4.30 1.70
CA LEU A 508 25.44 -5.33 1.61
C LEU A 508 25.83 -6.57 2.42
N LYS A 509 27.09 -7.03 2.31
CA LYS A 509 27.59 -8.18 3.07
C LYS A 509 27.62 -7.94 4.57
N ALA A 510 27.98 -6.73 4.99
CA ALA A 510 28.06 -6.36 6.40
C ALA A 510 26.68 -6.23 7.05
N GLN A 511 25.69 -5.68 6.34
CA GLN A 511 24.34 -5.46 6.86
C GLN A 511 23.40 -6.64 6.63
N GLY A 512 23.68 -7.44 5.60
CA GLY A 512 22.80 -8.49 5.10
C GLY A 512 21.58 -7.92 4.34
N PRO A 513 20.89 -8.76 3.54
CA PRO A 513 19.72 -8.33 2.77
C PRO A 513 18.43 -8.21 3.62
N GLY A 514 18.46 -8.61 4.90
CA GLY A 514 17.25 -8.75 5.72
C GLY A 514 16.22 -9.68 5.04
N ASP A 515 14.96 -9.25 5.04
CA ASP A 515 13.85 -9.96 4.40
C ASP A 515 13.67 -9.64 2.90
N ALA A 516 14.55 -8.82 2.31
CA ALA A 516 14.47 -8.48 0.89
C ALA A 516 14.64 -9.74 0.03
N TYR A 517 13.69 -9.97 -0.89
CA TYR A 517 13.76 -11.07 -1.85
C TYR A 517 14.51 -10.67 -3.12
N ILE A 518 14.35 -9.41 -3.52
CA ILE A 518 15.06 -8.78 -4.64
C ILE A 518 16.11 -7.84 -4.07
N VAL A 519 17.36 -7.97 -4.54
CA VAL A 519 18.46 -7.06 -4.19
C VAL A 519 18.94 -6.39 -5.47
N ILE A 520 18.76 -5.08 -5.57
CA ILE A 520 19.16 -4.27 -6.72
C ILE A 520 20.51 -3.64 -6.45
N MET A 521 21.44 -3.80 -7.38
CA MET A 521 22.73 -3.15 -7.40
C MET A 521 22.78 -2.20 -8.60
N VAL A 522 22.75 -0.90 -8.31
CA VAL A 522 22.91 0.19 -9.28
C VAL A 522 24.25 0.85 -9.03
N ALA A 523 25.31 0.15 -9.43
CA ALA A 523 26.67 0.61 -9.21
C ALA A 523 27.60 0.12 -10.34
N GLY A 524 28.70 0.86 -10.50
CA GLY A 524 29.69 0.65 -11.56
C GLY A 524 30.05 1.94 -12.28
N THR A 525 29.33 3.04 -12.01
CA THR A 525 29.63 4.37 -12.56
C THR A 525 31.00 4.82 -12.07
N ASN A 526 31.25 4.71 -10.76
CA ASN A 526 32.53 5.11 -10.16
C ASN A 526 33.70 4.21 -10.60
N GLU A 527 33.48 2.91 -10.81
CA GLU A 527 34.45 2.03 -11.46
C GLU A 527 34.80 2.48 -12.88
N GLY A 528 33.79 2.88 -13.66
CA GLY A 528 33.98 3.42 -15.01
C GLY A 528 34.75 4.74 -14.99
N GLN A 529 34.37 5.67 -14.12
CA GLN A 529 35.10 6.93 -13.92
C GLN A 529 36.55 6.72 -13.47
N ALA A 530 36.83 5.64 -12.74
CA ALA A 530 38.18 5.27 -12.32
C ALA A 530 38.95 4.43 -13.37
N ASN A 531 38.39 4.22 -14.55
CA ASN A 531 38.98 3.43 -15.64
C ASN A 531 39.41 2.02 -15.21
N GLN A 532 38.57 1.34 -14.41
CA GLN A 532 38.77 -0.08 -14.12
C GLN A 532 38.62 -0.92 -15.40
N SER A 533 39.06 -2.19 -15.37
CA SER A 533 38.91 -3.10 -16.51
C SER A 533 37.55 -3.83 -16.51
N GLY A 534 37.17 -4.36 -17.68
CA GLY A 534 35.98 -5.22 -17.78
C GLY A 534 36.08 -6.46 -16.89
N ASP A 535 37.28 -7.05 -16.78
CA ASP A 535 37.53 -8.22 -15.93
C ASP A 535 37.28 -7.93 -14.44
N TYR A 536 37.66 -6.74 -13.98
CA TYR A 536 37.40 -6.30 -12.60
C TYR A 536 35.89 -6.23 -12.32
N MET A 537 35.14 -5.61 -13.23
CA MET A 537 33.67 -5.52 -13.12
C MET A 537 33.00 -6.90 -13.20
N ALA A 538 33.46 -7.77 -14.11
CA ALA A 538 32.94 -9.12 -14.22
C ALA A 538 33.15 -9.94 -12.94
N ALA A 539 34.30 -9.79 -12.27
CA ALA A 539 34.56 -10.45 -10.99
C ALA A 539 33.64 -9.91 -9.87
N LEU A 540 33.43 -8.60 -9.81
CA LEU A 540 32.51 -7.96 -8.86
C LEU A 540 31.07 -8.43 -9.02
N VAL A 541 30.58 -8.45 -10.26
CA VAL A 541 29.23 -8.92 -10.59
C VAL A 541 29.07 -10.40 -10.20
N GLU A 542 30.07 -11.24 -10.49
CA GLU A 542 30.05 -12.65 -10.09
C GLU A 542 29.93 -12.82 -8.58
N GLU A 543 30.71 -12.06 -7.82
CA GLU A 543 30.69 -12.08 -6.37
C GLU A 543 29.35 -11.63 -5.79
N PHE A 544 28.75 -10.57 -6.34
CA PHE A 544 27.41 -10.10 -5.97
C PHE A 544 26.34 -11.17 -6.23
N VAL A 545 26.38 -11.79 -7.41
CA VAL A 545 25.44 -12.84 -7.80
C VAL A 545 25.55 -14.06 -6.88
N LEU A 546 26.76 -14.55 -6.65
CA LEU A 546 26.99 -15.72 -5.79
C LEU A 546 26.55 -15.45 -4.34
N TYR A 547 26.80 -14.26 -3.81
CA TYR A 547 26.36 -13.88 -2.48
C TYR A 547 24.82 -13.90 -2.36
N CYS A 548 24.11 -13.26 -3.29
CA CYS A 548 22.64 -13.20 -3.25
C CYS A 548 22.01 -14.59 -3.43
N ASN A 549 22.46 -15.35 -4.43
CA ASN A 549 21.94 -16.70 -4.70
C ASN A 549 22.20 -17.66 -3.54
N GLY A 550 23.37 -17.57 -2.90
CA GLY A 550 23.70 -18.37 -1.71
C GLY A 550 22.76 -18.14 -0.52
N LEU A 551 22.07 -17.00 -0.48
CA LEU A 551 21.05 -16.64 0.51
C LEU A 551 19.61 -16.84 -0.01
N GLY A 552 19.42 -17.40 -1.21
CA GLY A 552 18.12 -17.56 -1.85
C GLY A 552 17.48 -16.23 -2.27
N ARG A 553 18.28 -15.18 -2.51
CA ARG A 553 17.85 -13.87 -2.99
C ARG A 553 18.14 -13.72 -4.47
N ILE A 554 17.40 -12.85 -5.14
CA ILE A 554 17.53 -12.63 -6.57
C ILE A 554 18.30 -11.32 -6.81
N PRO A 555 19.54 -11.40 -7.31
CA PRO A 555 20.32 -10.22 -7.64
C PRO A 555 19.79 -9.56 -8.92
N VAL A 556 19.62 -8.25 -8.85
CA VAL A 556 19.38 -7.38 -10.00
C VAL A 556 20.59 -6.50 -10.16
N TRP A 557 21.28 -6.59 -11.29
CA TRP A 557 22.33 -5.62 -11.62
C TRP A 557 21.81 -4.70 -12.70
N VAL A 558 21.90 -3.40 -12.42
CA VAL A 558 21.57 -2.34 -13.38
C VAL A 558 22.88 -1.81 -13.92
N GLU A 559 23.10 -2.00 -15.23
CA GLU A 559 24.35 -1.56 -15.83
C GLU A 559 24.49 -0.02 -15.70
N PRO A 560 25.71 0.50 -15.44
CA PRO A 560 25.95 1.93 -15.44
C PRO A 560 25.42 2.57 -16.72
N TRP A 561 24.62 3.63 -16.60
CA TRP A 561 24.09 4.30 -17.78
C TRP A 561 25.16 5.13 -18.48
N MET A 562 24.85 5.68 -19.64
CA MET A 562 25.76 6.59 -20.33
C MET A 562 25.82 7.93 -19.59
N TRP A 563 26.99 8.54 -19.60
CA TRP A 563 27.21 9.93 -19.20
C TRP A 563 28.08 10.64 -20.24
N TYR A 564 28.33 11.92 -20.04
CA TYR A 564 29.28 12.70 -20.84
C TYR A 564 30.12 13.58 -19.91
N SER A 565 31.20 14.17 -20.44
CA SER A 565 32.02 15.09 -19.65
C SER A 565 31.35 16.45 -19.46
N GLN A 566 31.54 17.11 -18.31
CA GLN A 566 31.14 18.51 -18.09
C GLN A 566 31.60 19.48 -19.19
N SER A 567 32.69 19.15 -19.92
CA SER A 567 33.18 19.96 -21.04
C SER A 567 32.16 20.10 -22.18
N PHE A 568 31.27 19.12 -22.36
CA PHE A 568 30.23 19.14 -23.38
C PHE A 568 29.08 20.11 -23.04
N ILE A 569 28.92 20.46 -21.77
CA ILE A 569 27.83 21.32 -21.29
C ILE A 569 28.38 22.63 -20.69
N GLY A 570 29.49 23.13 -21.23
CA GLY A 570 30.05 24.43 -20.86
C GLY A 570 30.67 24.48 -19.45
N GLY A 571 31.11 23.33 -18.94
CA GLY A 571 31.68 23.21 -17.59
C GLY A 571 30.62 23.19 -16.47
N ALA A 572 29.34 23.09 -16.81
CA ALA A 572 28.28 22.81 -15.84
C ALA A 572 28.30 21.34 -15.41
N GLY A 573 27.72 21.06 -14.25
CA GLY A 573 27.57 19.71 -13.72
C GLY A 573 28.70 19.28 -12.79
N GLN A 574 29.01 17.98 -12.82
CA GLN A 574 29.97 17.33 -11.93
C GLN A 574 31.29 17.07 -12.64
N PRO A 575 32.42 16.99 -11.90
CA PRO A 575 33.66 16.49 -12.47
C PRO A 575 33.50 15.01 -12.86
N SER A 576 33.31 14.75 -14.15
CA SER A 576 33.15 13.40 -14.72
C SER A 576 34.30 13.03 -15.66
N ALA A 577 34.61 11.73 -15.71
CA ALA A 577 35.70 11.18 -16.53
C ALA A 577 35.31 9.85 -17.19
N ASN A 578 36.09 9.43 -18.19
CA ASN A 578 36.05 8.10 -18.82
C ASN A 578 34.66 7.66 -19.33
N TYR A 579 33.86 8.63 -19.78
CA TYR A 579 32.52 8.38 -20.33
C TYR A 579 32.53 7.51 -21.60
N ASP A 580 33.64 7.54 -22.33
CA ASP A 580 33.91 6.80 -23.57
C ASP A 580 34.56 5.42 -23.34
N GLY A 581 35.05 5.14 -22.12
CA GLY A 581 35.67 3.87 -21.74
C GLY A 581 34.73 2.85 -21.09
N VAL A 582 33.61 3.29 -20.48
CA VAL A 582 32.72 2.42 -19.67
C VAL A 582 32.02 1.29 -20.44
N ALA A 583 32.04 1.32 -21.79
CA ALA A 583 31.45 0.26 -22.61
C ALA A 583 32.00 -1.13 -22.26
N GLU A 584 33.31 -1.26 -22.03
CA GLU A 584 33.95 -2.52 -21.67
C GLU A 584 33.36 -3.12 -20.39
N LEU A 585 33.16 -2.30 -19.35
CA LEU A 585 32.62 -2.72 -18.06
C LEU A 585 31.18 -3.23 -18.18
N ARG A 586 30.36 -2.54 -18.98
CA ARG A 586 28.97 -2.91 -19.22
C ARG A 586 28.87 -4.28 -19.88
N GLU A 587 29.63 -4.49 -20.97
CA GLU A 587 29.61 -5.76 -21.69
C GLU A 587 30.14 -6.93 -20.85
N ALA A 588 31.21 -6.70 -20.08
CA ALA A 588 31.77 -7.71 -19.20
C ALA A 588 30.81 -8.11 -18.06
N GLY A 589 30.18 -7.12 -17.41
CA GLY A 589 29.17 -7.35 -16.38
C GLY A 589 27.92 -8.07 -16.92
N LYS A 590 27.40 -7.64 -18.09
CA LYS A 590 26.26 -8.30 -18.74
C LYS A 590 26.57 -9.76 -19.05
N ARG A 591 27.73 -10.04 -19.66
CA ARG A 591 28.16 -11.41 -19.96
C ARG A 591 28.22 -12.26 -18.68
N LYS A 592 28.65 -11.67 -17.56
CA LYS A 592 28.67 -12.38 -16.28
C LYS A 592 27.28 -12.68 -15.74
N MET A 593 26.35 -11.72 -15.77
CA MET A 593 24.96 -11.95 -15.37
C MET A 593 24.34 -13.10 -16.18
N MET A 594 24.49 -13.08 -17.50
CA MET A 594 23.87 -14.08 -18.39
C MET A 594 24.33 -15.52 -18.14
N LYS A 595 25.49 -15.74 -17.52
CA LYS A 595 25.96 -17.07 -17.07
C LYS A 595 24.96 -17.78 -16.15
N TYR A 596 24.17 -17.03 -15.39
CA TYR A 596 23.29 -17.56 -14.34
C TYR A 596 21.82 -17.70 -14.76
N GLY A 597 21.47 -17.32 -15.99
CA GLY A 597 20.13 -17.47 -16.55
C GLY A 597 19.04 -16.91 -15.62
N ASN A 598 18.07 -17.76 -15.27
CA ASN A 598 16.90 -17.40 -14.46
C ASN A 598 17.19 -17.04 -12.99
N ASN A 599 18.44 -17.18 -12.53
CA ASN A 599 18.82 -16.87 -11.14
C ASN A 599 19.26 -15.42 -10.95
N VAL A 600 19.18 -14.59 -11.99
CA VAL A 600 19.55 -13.17 -11.92
C VAL A 600 18.62 -12.33 -12.78
N ILE A 601 18.67 -11.00 -12.59
CA ILE A 601 18.02 -10.03 -13.47
C ILE A 601 19.08 -9.01 -13.91
N CYS A 602 19.29 -8.87 -15.21
CA CYS A 602 20.19 -7.84 -15.75
C CYS A 602 19.35 -6.76 -16.42
N VAL A 603 19.52 -5.51 -15.99
CA VAL A 603 18.82 -4.35 -16.58
C VAL A 603 19.82 -3.61 -17.46
N SER A 604 19.56 -3.55 -18.77
CA SER A 604 20.45 -2.91 -19.74
C SER A 604 19.94 -1.52 -20.10
N THR A 605 20.43 -0.53 -19.39
CA THR A 605 20.13 0.89 -19.63
C THR A 605 20.47 1.33 -21.06
N THR A 606 21.50 0.78 -21.69
CA THR A 606 21.92 1.12 -23.06
C THR A 606 21.05 0.54 -24.17
N HIS A 607 20.39 -0.58 -23.92
CA HIS A 607 19.53 -1.24 -24.92
C HIS A 607 18.05 -0.90 -24.70
N GLN A 608 17.71 -0.34 -23.54
CA GLN A 608 16.32 -0.09 -23.13
C GLN A 608 16.00 1.40 -22.95
N LEU A 609 16.99 2.26 -22.71
CA LEU A 609 16.78 3.71 -22.59
C LEU A 609 17.29 4.45 -23.83
N PRO A 610 16.69 5.60 -24.16
CA PRO A 610 17.29 6.55 -25.09
C PRO A 610 18.67 7.00 -24.60
N ALA A 611 19.56 7.38 -25.52
CA ALA A 611 20.86 7.91 -25.17
C ALA A 611 20.71 9.30 -24.52
N PRO A 612 21.40 9.59 -23.41
CA PRO A 612 21.55 10.96 -22.92
C PRO A 612 22.43 11.74 -23.89
N LEU A 613 21.99 12.94 -24.26
CA LEU A 613 22.64 13.76 -25.28
C LEU A 613 22.92 15.17 -24.75
N PRO A 614 24.19 15.64 -24.75
CA PRO A 614 24.55 16.94 -24.20
C PRO A 614 23.97 18.12 -25.00
N GLU A 615 23.65 17.93 -26.28
CA GLU A 615 23.02 18.95 -27.15
C GLU A 615 21.64 19.42 -26.66
N TYR A 616 20.97 18.65 -25.80
CA TYR A 616 19.70 19.03 -25.19
C TYR A 616 19.86 19.83 -23.89
N PHE A 617 21.06 19.91 -23.34
CA PHE A 617 21.31 20.63 -22.10
C PHE A 617 20.97 22.13 -22.23
N GLY A 618 20.13 22.63 -21.33
CA GLY A 618 19.66 24.03 -21.36
C GLY A 618 18.65 24.35 -22.47
N THR A 619 18.16 23.34 -23.20
CA THR A 619 17.13 23.51 -24.23
C THR A 619 15.73 23.19 -23.69
N GLN A 620 14.72 23.19 -24.56
CA GLN A 620 13.36 22.73 -24.22
C GLN A 620 13.23 21.20 -24.10
N TYR A 621 14.22 20.45 -24.58
CA TYR A 621 14.24 18.99 -24.51
C TYR A 621 15.00 18.53 -23.27
N ASP A 622 14.55 17.43 -22.67
CA ASP A 622 15.23 16.86 -21.50
C ASP A 622 16.50 16.11 -21.95
N PRO A 623 17.71 16.49 -21.46
CA PRO A 623 18.98 15.83 -21.80
C PRO A 623 19.15 14.45 -21.17
N LEU A 624 18.19 14.02 -20.36
CA LEU A 624 18.16 12.81 -19.53
C LEU A 624 19.15 12.80 -18.36
N LEU A 625 20.15 13.69 -18.37
CA LEU A 625 21.08 13.93 -17.27
C LEU A 625 21.05 15.40 -16.82
N ARG A 626 20.94 15.64 -15.51
CA ARG A 626 20.72 16.97 -14.91
C ARG A 626 22.00 17.77 -14.69
N ASP A 627 23.02 17.08 -14.22
CA ASP A 627 24.43 17.37 -14.33
C ASP A 627 24.92 16.21 -15.20
N ASP A 628 25.71 16.42 -16.22
CA ASP A 628 26.39 15.42 -17.07
C ASP A 628 26.53 13.90 -16.71
N ILE A 629 26.28 13.44 -15.48
CA ILE A 629 26.28 12.05 -15.01
C ILE A 629 24.97 11.57 -14.33
N HIS A 630 24.22 12.41 -13.61
CA HIS A 630 23.03 11.95 -12.87
C HIS A 630 21.74 12.22 -13.62
N GLN A 631 20.75 11.36 -13.43
CA GLN A 631 19.51 11.39 -14.20
C GLN A 631 18.67 12.66 -13.95
N SER A 632 18.02 13.19 -14.99
CA SER A 632 16.93 14.15 -14.83
C SER A 632 15.68 13.48 -14.22
N GLN A 633 14.63 14.26 -13.95
CA GLN A 633 13.34 13.69 -13.50
C GLN A 633 12.77 12.69 -14.51
N LEU A 634 12.85 12.99 -15.82
CA LEU A 634 12.46 12.06 -16.87
C LEU A 634 13.40 10.85 -16.90
N GLY A 635 14.72 11.09 -16.79
CA GLY A 635 15.72 10.03 -16.70
C GLY A 635 15.42 9.03 -15.58
N TYR A 636 15.21 9.51 -14.33
CA TYR A 636 14.87 8.65 -13.20
C TYR A 636 13.57 7.88 -13.39
N ARG A 637 12.58 8.49 -14.03
CA ARG A 637 11.32 7.80 -14.34
C ARG A 637 11.54 6.65 -15.31
N LEU A 638 12.20 6.89 -16.44
CA LEU A 638 12.49 5.84 -17.42
C LEU A 638 13.37 4.74 -16.80
N TYR A 639 14.31 5.13 -15.94
CA TYR A 639 15.14 4.22 -15.16
C TYR A 639 14.30 3.29 -14.27
N ALA A 640 13.36 3.85 -13.51
CA ALA A 640 12.43 3.07 -12.69
C ALA A 640 11.54 2.14 -13.54
N GLU A 641 11.05 2.63 -14.69
CA GLU A 641 10.19 1.85 -15.60
C GLU A 641 10.89 0.58 -16.12
N ILE A 642 12.15 0.67 -16.55
CA ILE A 642 12.88 -0.50 -17.04
C ILE A 642 13.24 -1.49 -15.91
N ILE A 643 13.61 -0.99 -14.72
CA ILE A 643 13.92 -1.83 -13.56
C ILE A 643 12.66 -2.59 -13.13
N CYS A 644 11.54 -1.88 -12.96
CA CYS A 644 10.27 -2.49 -12.58
C CYS A 644 9.80 -3.50 -13.62
N SER A 645 9.90 -3.16 -14.91
CA SER A 645 9.50 -4.06 -16.00
C SER A 645 10.31 -5.36 -15.99
N ALA A 646 11.63 -5.28 -15.81
CA ALA A 646 12.49 -6.46 -15.72
C ALA A 646 12.18 -7.32 -14.49
N ILE A 647 11.92 -6.70 -13.34
CA ILE A 647 11.53 -7.41 -12.11
C ILE A 647 10.18 -8.08 -12.27
N ILE A 648 9.18 -7.39 -12.82
CA ILE A 648 7.83 -7.94 -13.01
C ILE A 648 7.86 -9.09 -14.00
N ASP A 649 8.51 -8.91 -15.16
CA ASP A 649 8.65 -9.97 -16.16
C ASP A 649 9.32 -11.21 -15.57
N TRP A 650 10.45 -11.03 -14.88
CA TRP A 650 11.10 -12.12 -14.17
C TRP A 650 10.16 -12.73 -13.13
N TRP A 651 9.47 -11.93 -12.32
CA TRP A 651 8.65 -12.43 -11.22
C TRP A 651 7.41 -13.17 -11.71
N SER A 652 6.82 -12.80 -12.85
CA SER A 652 5.66 -13.47 -13.45
C SER A 652 6.04 -14.51 -14.51
N ARG A 653 7.32 -14.65 -14.89
CA ARG A 653 7.77 -15.58 -15.95
C ARG A 653 7.27 -17.00 -15.75
N VAL A 654 7.05 -17.71 -16.85
CA VAL A 654 6.60 -19.10 -16.87
C VAL A 654 7.65 -19.98 -17.54
N ASP A 655 7.98 -21.11 -16.92
CA ASP A 655 8.89 -22.10 -17.49
C ASP A 655 8.09 -23.27 -18.07
N PHE A 656 7.91 -23.26 -19.39
CA PHE A 656 7.17 -24.29 -20.13
C PHE A 656 7.99 -25.55 -20.44
N THR A 657 9.06 -25.82 -19.69
CA THR A 657 9.81 -27.09 -19.80
C THR A 657 8.86 -28.28 -19.80
N PRO A 658 8.97 -29.21 -20.79
CA PRO A 658 8.04 -30.33 -20.91
C PRO A 658 7.97 -31.21 -19.66
N ARG A 659 6.80 -31.80 -19.45
CA ARG A 659 6.54 -32.79 -18.38
C ARG A 659 6.58 -34.21 -18.94
N SER A 660 7.00 -35.17 -18.12
CA SER A 660 6.92 -36.58 -18.49
C SER A 660 5.47 -37.09 -18.43
N ALA A 661 5.14 -38.13 -19.18
CA ALA A 661 3.88 -38.84 -18.96
C ALA A 661 3.95 -39.63 -17.64
N VAL A 662 2.83 -39.67 -16.91
CA VAL A 662 2.71 -40.36 -15.62
C VAL A 662 1.93 -41.67 -15.76
N GLN A 663 2.31 -42.68 -14.98
CA GLN A 663 1.78 -44.04 -15.12
C GLN A 663 0.26 -44.13 -14.87
N TRP A 664 -0.31 -43.29 -14.00
CA TRP A 664 -1.75 -43.31 -13.70
C TRP A 664 -2.64 -42.74 -14.81
N TRP A 665 -2.07 -42.31 -15.93
CA TRP A 665 -2.82 -42.00 -17.15
C TRP A 665 -2.88 -43.17 -18.13
N ALA A 666 -2.06 -44.19 -17.93
CA ALA A 666 -2.00 -45.34 -18.82
C ALA A 666 -3.30 -46.16 -18.73
N GLY A 667 -3.66 -46.75 -19.86
CA GLY A 667 -4.73 -47.75 -19.91
C GLY A 667 -4.36 -49.00 -19.12
N THR A 668 -5.36 -49.84 -18.87
CA THR A 668 -5.14 -51.15 -18.24
C THR A 668 -4.10 -51.95 -19.01
N ASN A 669 -3.16 -52.59 -18.30
CA ASN A 669 -2.06 -53.38 -18.87
C ASN A 669 -1.09 -52.58 -19.78
N VAL A 670 -1.05 -51.25 -19.65
CA VAL A 670 -0.11 -50.38 -20.36
C VAL A 670 0.86 -49.73 -19.38
N THR A 671 2.14 -49.72 -19.74
CA THR A 671 3.23 -49.09 -18.98
C THR A 671 3.80 -47.93 -19.77
N VAL A 672 3.86 -46.75 -19.15
CA VAL A 672 4.56 -45.58 -19.69
C VAL A 672 6.06 -45.80 -19.55
N GLN A 673 6.79 -45.70 -20.66
CA GLN A 673 8.24 -45.87 -20.70
C GLN A 673 8.94 -44.50 -20.71
N THR A 674 10.14 -44.45 -20.15
CA THR A 674 11.01 -43.27 -20.18
C THR A 674 12.01 -43.35 -21.35
N PRO A 675 12.40 -42.21 -21.94
CA PRO A 675 11.89 -40.86 -21.67
C PRO A 675 10.50 -40.63 -22.28
N SER A 676 9.77 -39.66 -21.73
CA SER A 676 8.56 -39.10 -22.34
C SER A 676 8.56 -37.58 -22.15
N SER A 677 7.86 -36.88 -23.04
CA SER A 677 7.82 -35.42 -23.07
C SER A 677 6.45 -34.93 -23.55
N LEU A 678 5.83 -34.05 -22.78
CA LEU A 678 4.50 -33.50 -23.01
C LEU A 678 4.54 -31.99 -22.84
N THR A 679 3.96 -31.27 -23.79
CA THR A 679 3.67 -29.83 -23.69
C THR A 679 2.17 -29.60 -23.87
N GLY A 680 1.72 -28.34 -23.86
CA GLY A 680 0.32 -28.06 -24.23
C GLY A 680 -0.01 -28.45 -25.67
N ASN A 681 1.01 -28.55 -26.52
CA ASN A 681 0.88 -28.65 -27.97
C ASN A 681 1.60 -29.86 -28.56
N SER A 682 2.14 -30.77 -27.73
CA SER A 682 2.88 -31.92 -28.23
C SER A 682 2.92 -33.08 -27.24
N ILE A 683 3.10 -34.26 -27.82
CA ILE A 683 3.30 -35.54 -27.13
C ILE A 683 4.44 -36.31 -27.76
N ASN A 684 5.33 -36.83 -26.92
CA ASN A 684 6.32 -37.81 -27.27
C ASN A 684 6.35 -38.87 -26.16
N VAL A 685 5.78 -40.05 -26.43
CA VAL A 685 5.65 -41.13 -25.44
C VAL A 685 5.94 -42.49 -26.06
N LYS A 686 6.52 -43.37 -25.25
CA LYS A 686 6.64 -44.79 -25.52
C LYS A 686 5.74 -45.56 -24.54
N LEU A 687 4.88 -46.44 -25.06
CA LEU A 687 3.90 -47.19 -24.27
C LEU A 687 4.05 -48.68 -24.53
N ALA A 688 4.37 -49.46 -23.49
CA ALA A 688 4.47 -50.91 -23.58
C ALA A 688 3.18 -51.56 -23.05
N ALA A 689 2.49 -52.34 -23.87
CA ALA A 689 1.30 -53.06 -23.46
C ALA A 689 1.61 -54.56 -23.26
N THR A 690 1.18 -55.14 -22.14
CA THR A 690 1.32 -56.59 -21.88
C THR A 690 0.15 -57.38 -22.42
N SER A 691 -1.04 -56.77 -22.55
CA SER A 691 -2.22 -57.33 -23.19
C SER A 691 -3.05 -56.21 -23.81
N PHE A 692 -3.12 -56.18 -25.14
CA PHE A 692 -3.74 -55.13 -25.95
C PHE A 692 -4.75 -55.71 -26.94
N ALA A 693 -5.88 -55.01 -27.10
CA ALA A 693 -6.84 -55.23 -28.16
C ALA A 693 -7.05 -53.92 -28.93
N ASN A 694 -7.17 -54.02 -30.26
CA ASN A 694 -7.43 -52.86 -31.11
C ASN A 694 -8.70 -52.12 -30.66
N GLY A 695 -8.61 -50.79 -30.56
CA GLY A 695 -9.66 -49.91 -30.04
C GLY A 695 -9.51 -49.59 -28.55
N ASN A 696 -8.69 -50.31 -27.78
CA ASN A 696 -8.46 -50.01 -26.37
C ASN A 696 -7.77 -48.66 -26.19
N THR A 697 -8.15 -47.95 -25.13
CA THR A 697 -7.45 -46.74 -24.69
C THR A 697 -6.10 -47.11 -24.07
N VAL A 698 -5.01 -46.57 -24.61
CA VAL A 698 -3.64 -46.82 -24.12
C VAL A 698 -3.15 -45.74 -23.16
N LEU A 699 -3.67 -44.51 -23.29
CA LEU A 699 -3.31 -43.36 -22.47
C LEU A 699 -4.48 -42.36 -22.47
N THR A 700 -4.69 -41.64 -21.38
CA THR A 700 -5.67 -40.55 -21.31
C THR A 700 -4.99 -39.24 -20.97
N LEU A 701 -4.98 -38.29 -21.91
CA LEU A 701 -4.35 -36.99 -21.76
C LEU A 701 -5.19 -36.03 -20.89
N PRO A 702 -4.54 -35.27 -19.99
CA PRO A 702 -5.21 -34.20 -19.24
C PRO A 702 -5.62 -33.06 -20.18
N ARG A 703 -6.62 -32.27 -19.79
CA ARG A 703 -7.21 -31.19 -20.59
C ARG A 703 -6.21 -30.19 -21.19
N TRP A 704 -5.08 -29.96 -20.52
CA TRP A 704 -4.06 -29.02 -20.96
C TRP A 704 -3.15 -29.56 -22.07
N CYS A 705 -3.15 -30.87 -22.31
CA CYS A 705 -2.31 -31.57 -23.30
C CYS A 705 -3.16 -32.17 -24.43
N ARG A 706 -4.42 -31.76 -24.60
CA ARG A 706 -5.29 -32.31 -25.65
C ARG A 706 -5.15 -31.48 -26.92
N PRO A 707 -5.21 -32.11 -28.11
CA PRO A 707 -5.32 -31.36 -29.34
C PRO A 707 -6.67 -30.61 -29.39
N PRO A 708 -6.74 -29.46 -30.09
CA PRO A 708 -7.97 -28.68 -30.20
C PRO A 708 -9.09 -29.41 -30.97
N VAL A 709 -8.71 -30.38 -31.80
CA VAL A 709 -9.61 -31.24 -32.59
C VAL A 709 -9.09 -32.68 -32.55
N ASN A 710 -9.98 -33.65 -32.78
CA ASN A 710 -9.57 -35.06 -32.82
C ASN A 710 -8.42 -35.26 -33.82
N LYS A 711 -7.40 -36.02 -33.43
CA LYS A 711 -6.19 -36.18 -34.23
C LYS A 711 -5.90 -37.65 -34.48
N ASN A 712 -5.73 -38.00 -35.75
CA ASN A 712 -5.31 -39.34 -36.18
C ASN A 712 -3.82 -39.30 -36.53
N ILE A 713 -3.04 -40.21 -35.97
CA ILE A 713 -1.58 -40.20 -36.07
C ILE A 713 -1.11 -41.62 -36.40
N PRO A 714 -0.29 -41.82 -37.45
CA PRO A 714 0.41 -43.07 -37.67
C PRO A 714 1.39 -43.34 -36.52
N VAL A 715 1.31 -44.52 -35.91
CA VAL A 715 2.09 -44.90 -34.74
C VAL A 715 2.88 -46.18 -35.06
N PRO A 716 4.22 -46.10 -35.12
CA PRO A 716 5.05 -47.29 -35.17
C PRO A 716 4.86 -48.14 -33.91
N PHE A 717 4.85 -49.45 -34.09
CA PHE A 717 4.86 -50.40 -32.97
C PHE A 717 5.78 -51.58 -33.23
N THR A 718 6.28 -52.19 -32.16
CA THR A 718 7.13 -53.38 -32.21
C THR A 718 6.76 -54.36 -31.10
N ALA A 719 6.94 -55.65 -31.34
CA ALA A 719 6.80 -56.70 -30.32
C ALA A 719 8.16 -57.16 -29.76
N ASP A 720 9.22 -57.05 -30.57
CA ASP A 720 10.55 -57.62 -30.34
C ASP A 720 11.67 -56.55 -30.26
N GLY A 721 11.35 -55.29 -30.57
CA GLY A 721 12.32 -54.19 -30.65
C GLY A 721 13.08 -54.10 -31.97
N ILE A 722 12.81 -55.00 -32.92
CA ILE A 722 13.55 -55.13 -34.19
C ILE A 722 12.60 -54.92 -35.38
N SER A 723 11.44 -55.60 -35.34
CA SER A 723 10.43 -55.57 -36.40
C SER A 723 9.38 -54.50 -36.08
N PHE A 724 9.16 -53.57 -37.01
CA PHE A 724 8.19 -52.49 -36.83
C PHE A 724 6.98 -52.65 -37.76
N GLY A 725 5.80 -52.60 -37.15
CA GLY A 725 4.53 -52.40 -37.84
C GLY A 725 4.04 -50.97 -37.70
N MET A 726 3.01 -50.61 -38.46
CA MET A 726 2.33 -49.32 -38.36
C MET A 726 0.88 -49.53 -37.92
N ALA A 727 0.48 -48.80 -36.89
CA ALA A 727 -0.90 -48.69 -36.43
C ALA A 727 -1.37 -47.24 -36.57
N MET A 728 -2.65 -46.99 -36.31
CA MET A 728 -3.22 -45.64 -36.24
C MET A 728 -3.69 -45.36 -34.82
N ALA A 729 -3.17 -44.30 -34.21
CA ALA A 729 -3.70 -43.76 -32.98
C ALA A 729 -4.74 -42.66 -33.27
N THR A 730 -5.82 -42.64 -32.49
CA THR A 730 -6.79 -41.54 -32.46
C THR A 730 -6.71 -40.88 -31.08
N ILE A 731 -6.38 -39.59 -31.05
CA ILE A 731 -6.44 -38.76 -29.84
C ILE A 731 -7.78 -38.01 -29.85
N ASN A 732 -8.64 -38.30 -28.88
CA ASN A 732 -9.91 -37.61 -28.71
C ASN A 732 -9.68 -36.24 -28.02
N ALA A 733 -10.07 -35.14 -28.67
CA ALA A 733 -9.89 -33.78 -28.14
C ALA A 733 -10.73 -33.50 -26.89
N SER A 734 -11.91 -34.10 -26.78
CA SER A 734 -12.82 -33.86 -25.65
C SER A 734 -12.42 -34.66 -24.41
N THR A 735 -12.03 -35.92 -24.57
CA THR A 735 -11.73 -36.82 -23.43
C THR A 735 -10.24 -37.00 -23.17
N GLY A 736 -9.39 -36.71 -24.15
CA GLY A 736 -7.95 -36.99 -24.12
C GLY A 736 -7.60 -38.47 -24.32
N ALA A 737 -8.59 -39.35 -24.48
CA ALA A 737 -8.33 -40.76 -24.68
C ALA A 737 -7.58 -41.00 -26.00
N ILE A 738 -6.48 -41.75 -25.92
CA ILE A 738 -5.72 -42.24 -27.05
C ILE A 738 -6.09 -43.70 -27.28
N THR A 739 -6.76 -44.00 -28.38
CA THR A 739 -7.05 -45.38 -28.81
C THR A 739 -6.18 -45.75 -30.00
N ILE A 740 -5.81 -47.03 -30.13
CA ILE A 740 -4.97 -47.50 -31.23
C ILE A 740 -5.67 -48.64 -31.98
N VAL A 741 -5.63 -48.61 -33.31
CA VAL A 741 -6.16 -49.65 -34.19
C VAL A 741 -5.11 -50.03 -35.24
N GLY A 742 -4.99 -51.32 -35.55
CA GLY A 742 -4.07 -51.85 -36.56
C GLY A 742 -2.84 -52.55 -35.99
N SER A 743 -2.77 -52.77 -34.67
CA SER A 743 -1.73 -53.63 -34.12
C SER A 743 -1.98 -55.09 -34.49
N THR A 744 -0.93 -55.78 -34.93
CA THR A 744 -0.93 -57.20 -35.31
C THR A 744 -0.48 -58.12 -34.17
N THR A 745 -0.22 -57.56 -32.99
CA THR A 745 0.24 -58.28 -31.79
C THR A 745 -0.57 -57.84 -30.57
N THR A 746 -0.69 -58.71 -29.58
CA THR A 746 -1.37 -58.44 -28.31
C THR A 746 -0.44 -57.88 -27.24
N SER A 747 0.88 -57.85 -27.44
CA SER A 747 1.83 -57.23 -26.50
C SER A 747 2.77 -56.21 -27.18
N PRO A 748 2.25 -55.16 -27.84
CA PRO A 748 3.06 -54.18 -28.55
C PRO A 748 3.72 -53.15 -27.63
N THR A 749 4.83 -52.59 -28.10
CA THR A 749 5.34 -51.28 -27.69
C THR A 749 5.05 -50.24 -28.76
N PHE A 750 4.28 -49.22 -28.41
CA PHE A 750 3.88 -48.11 -29.28
C PHE A 750 4.78 -46.88 -29.09
N TYR A 751 5.08 -46.19 -30.18
CA TYR A 751 5.84 -44.94 -30.20
C TYR A 751 4.96 -43.81 -30.75
N ILE A 752 4.47 -42.96 -29.86
CA ILE A 752 3.55 -41.87 -30.22
C ILE A 752 4.31 -40.56 -30.17
N ASP A 753 4.48 -39.92 -31.32
CA ASP A 753 5.13 -38.62 -31.46
C ASP A 753 4.27 -37.70 -32.34
N ALA A 754 3.78 -36.60 -31.77
CA ALA A 754 2.94 -35.65 -32.48
C ALA A 754 2.96 -34.26 -31.84
N SER A 755 2.75 -33.24 -32.68
CA SER A 755 2.49 -31.84 -32.29
C SER A 755 1.16 -31.37 -32.88
N TRP A 756 0.52 -30.35 -32.30
CA TRP A 756 -0.74 -29.76 -32.79
C TRP A 756 -0.84 -28.26 -32.56
#